data_AF-A0A1E5P6G5-F1
#
_entry.id   AF-A0A1E5P6G5-F1
#
_cell.length_a   1.000
_cell.length_b   1.000
_cell.length_c   1.000
_cell.angle_alpha   90.00
_cell.angle_beta   90.00
_cell.angle_gamma   90.00
#
_symmetry.space_group_name_H-M   'P 1'
#
loop_
_entity.id
_entity.type
_entity.pdbx_description
1 polymer ?
#
loop_
_entity_poly.entity_id
_entity_poly.type
_entity_poly.pdbx_seq_one_letter_code
_entity_poly.pdbx_strand_id
1 'polypeptide(L)'
;MNVFDEIVRPSLVRIAAPGGGYDPHGARYWGSGFFIAPGWVLTCAHVVGKGAAGVWRGERALGITWQGGTTTGEVVLAKPRPADPEEPPYRWEFPDIALVRVPDAQDAACVWLSERPPAIPADVSLHGWSRETGDLGIRHGVGKAHATDGKALLLRGSLPVEGCSGGPVVDLRHGAVIGMNKGRGEHEGAAVPITALRELHDLRGGEILHTVLREHDRHHLRRFRSTAAPGGWVRAQADRRRKGAPGFLPAARAHLFGRFAELSPPTGPGEVMVLVDDVKRRVLHSDYQSPIEHDPRTWRDGVGLLHDLRGQESGHDLDVDAVLLYAAKVVRHLAGQGRGRSDGPQCAALGELAEWITTQGESAHQAIREEIAQVLELPETEAPAPAFGSGFVRERPAGQARADVLVEIDPVHYGDRYPWRVKLLYEGRTVSPLSGDDRGVPRAELRETLREPLADALRRGDSGEHLAAVEALLPRELFDEPLDTWRLSPEDDLFDEHSMALGERRIVVIRDRRRRDRPASPEWRRRWKAAVRGPLTVVPLRGEVPASGHGPGARRESRRAAYARLSDAEDGTVPVYCGPVGSGDGFDAMAAALAAGHPLALWRRCGREHGDCREFHARADELLVRADGVDGLHRHIRSLRIISMDPDATPDTVAEAAWADSVAVLFDPPDRPPYDGVPLQVPPPLSGPGT
;
A
#
# COMPACT_ATOMS: atom_id res chain seq x y z
N MET A 1 -13.09 39.85 -2.18
CA MET A 1 -13.08 38.62 -1.35
C MET A 1 -13.31 37.45 -2.28
N ASN A 2 -12.50 36.40 -2.19
CA ASN A 2 -12.68 35.22 -3.04
C ASN A 2 -13.89 34.43 -2.51
N VAL A 3 -14.78 33.92 -3.39
CA VAL A 3 -15.94 33.09 -2.98
C VAL A 3 -15.56 31.94 -2.05
N PHE A 4 -14.33 31.41 -2.19
CA PHE A 4 -13.83 30.36 -1.33
C PHE A 4 -13.52 30.85 0.10
N ASP A 5 -13.16 32.11 0.29
CA ASP A 5 -12.92 32.68 1.63
C ASP A 5 -14.22 32.70 2.45
N GLU A 6 -15.34 33.05 1.81
CA GLU A 6 -16.66 33.13 2.45
C GLU A 6 -17.20 31.75 2.85
N ILE A 7 -16.92 30.70 2.07
CA ILE A 7 -17.39 29.34 2.37
C ILE A 7 -16.42 28.53 3.25
N VAL A 8 -15.14 28.92 3.34
CA VAL A 8 -14.18 28.29 4.27
C VAL A 8 -14.41 28.78 5.69
N ARG A 9 -14.70 30.07 5.87
CA ARG A 9 -14.82 30.71 7.18
C ARG A 9 -15.75 29.97 8.17
N PRO A 10 -16.95 29.49 7.79
CA PRO A 10 -17.84 28.77 8.69
C PRO A 10 -17.30 27.40 9.15
N SER A 11 -16.36 26.82 8.40
CA SER A 11 -15.70 25.55 8.70
C SER A 11 -14.44 25.70 9.56
N LEU A 12 -13.92 26.92 9.76
CA LEU A 12 -12.69 27.16 10.51
C LEU A 12 -12.92 27.01 12.01
N VAL A 13 -11.94 26.37 12.65
CA VAL A 13 -11.93 26.06 14.07
C VAL A 13 -10.75 26.74 14.75
N ARG A 14 -11.01 27.33 15.92
CA ARG A 14 -10.01 27.74 16.89
C ARG A 14 -9.84 26.64 17.93
N ILE A 15 -8.59 26.22 18.18
CA ILE A 15 -8.23 25.19 19.15
C ILE A 15 -7.50 25.82 20.34
N ALA A 16 -7.90 25.46 21.57
CA ALA A 16 -7.41 26.00 22.83
C ALA A 16 -7.62 25.04 24.01
N ALA A 17 -7.13 25.40 25.21
CA ALA A 17 -7.37 24.66 26.45
C ALA A 17 -8.87 24.66 26.89
N PRO A 18 -9.35 23.61 27.59
CA PRO A 18 -10.71 23.56 28.15
C PRO A 18 -10.82 24.42 29.43
N GLY A 19 -11.93 25.17 29.62
CA GLY A 19 -12.14 25.97 30.84
C GLY A 19 -13.22 27.08 30.75
N GLY A 20 -13.71 27.53 31.92
CA GLY A 20 -14.85 28.42 32.09
C GLY A 20 -14.56 29.88 31.77
N GLY A 21 -15.22 30.40 30.74
CA GLY A 21 -14.97 31.73 30.18
C GLY A 21 -13.87 31.66 29.13
N TYR A 22 -14.22 31.11 27.96
CA TYR A 22 -13.40 31.13 26.75
C TYR A 22 -12.92 32.54 26.46
N ASP A 23 -11.72 32.87 26.95
CA ASP A 23 -11.17 34.20 26.93
C ASP A 23 -11.31 34.82 25.53
N PRO A 24 -12.13 35.88 25.36
CA PRO A 24 -12.23 36.58 24.08
C PRO A 24 -10.89 37.20 23.68
N HIS A 25 -9.99 37.40 24.65
CA HIS A 25 -8.61 37.88 24.46
C HIS A 25 -7.62 36.73 24.19
N GLY A 26 -8.04 35.46 24.33
CA GLY A 26 -7.44 34.18 23.93
C GLY A 26 -6.08 33.78 24.55
N ALA A 27 -5.83 34.05 25.82
CA ALA A 27 -4.57 33.74 26.52
C ALA A 27 -4.10 32.27 26.45
N ARG A 28 -4.95 31.31 26.06
CA ARG A 28 -4.64 29.86 25.92
C ARG A 28 -4.90 29.31 24.52
N TYR A 29 -4.58 30.10 23.49
CA TYR A 29 -4.73 29.73 22.09
C TYR A 29 -3.61 28.77 21.64
N TRP A 30 -3.97 27.65 20.98
CA TRP A 30 -3.02 26.62 20.55
C TRP A 30 -2.79 26.60 19.05
N GLY A 31 -3.84 26.82 18.25
CA GLY A 31 -3.76 26.78 16.80
C GLY A 31 -5.12 26.70 16.14
N SER A 32 -5.10 26.37 14.85
CA SER A 32 -6.27 26.31 13.99
C SER A 32 -6.66 24.87 13.67
N GLY A 33 -7.88 24.68 13.20
CA GLY A 33 -8.37 23.46 12.57
C GLY A 33 -9.49 23.77 11.60
N PHE A 34 -10.06 22.74 10.98
CA PHE A 34 -11.25 22.90 10.15
C PHE A 34 -12.10 21.64 10.11
N PHE A 35 -13.42 21.81 9.98
CA PHE A 35 -14.34 20.69 9.82
C PHE A 35 -14.22 20.06 8.44
N ILE A 36 -13.93 18.76 8.41
CA ILE A 36 -13.88 17.94 7.20
C ILE A 36 -15.16 17.13 7.02
N ALA A 37 -15.86 16.79 8.09
CA ALA A 37 -17.17 16.16 8.08
C ALA A 37 -17.95 16.62 9.32
N PRO A 38 -19.27 16.43 9.38
CA PRO A 38 -20.08 16.71 10.57
C PRO A 38 -19.44 16.13 11.85
N GLY A 39 -19.09 17.00 12.79
CA GLY A 39 -18.42 16.60 14.03
C GLY A 39 -16.98 16.10 13.90
N TRP A 40 -16.29 16.33 12.79
CA TRP A 40 -14.90 15.90 12.57
C TRP A 40 -14.01 17.05 12.13
N VAL A 41 -12.94 17.30 12.90
CA VAL A 41 -11.98 18.38 12.69
C VAL A 41 -10.61 17.81 12.33
N LEU A 42 -9.97 18.40 11.32
CA LEU A 42 -8.56 18.17 11.02
C LEU A 42 -7.70 19.32 11.57
N THR A 43 -6.53 18.98 12.11
CA THR A 43 -5.53 19.93 12.59
C THR A 43 -4.13 19.29 12.60
N CYS A 44 -3.09 20.04 12.98
CA CYS A 44 -1.75 19.51 13.17
C CYS A 44 -1.61 18.74 14.49
N ALA A 45 -0.79 17.70 14.50
CA ALA A 45 -0.48 16.92 15.71
C ALA A 45 0.21 17.78 16.78
N HIS A 46 1.09 18.71 16.37
CA HIS A 46 1.73 19.63 17.31
C HIS A 46 0.75 20.63 17.95
N VAL A 47 -0.39 20.93 17.31
CA VAL A 47 -1.40 21.84 17.87
C VAL A 47 -2.09 21.17 19.05
N VAL A 48 -2.49 19.91 18.89
CA VAL A 48 -3.11 19.12 19.96
C VAL A 48 -2.08 18.67 21.01
N GLY A 49 -0.81 18.53 20.63
CA GLY A 49 0.31 18.24 21.53
C GLY A 49 0.51 19.28 22.64
N LYS A 50 0.04 20.52 22.47
CA LYS A 50 0.08 21.57 23.51
C LYS A 50 -0.88 21.30 24.68
N GLY A 51 -1.84 20.39 24.53
CA GLY A 51 -2.81 20.04 25.57
C GLY A 51 -2.36 18.98 26.57
N ALA A 52 -1.07 18.60 26.54
CA ALA A 52 -0.43 17.63 27.43
C ALA A 52 -1.12 16.24 27.44
N ALA A 53 -0.83 15.41 28.44
CA ALA A 53 -1.18 13.99 28.41
C ALA A 53 -2.69 13.68 28.38
N GLY A 54 -3.56 14.57 28.88
CA GLY A 54 -5.01 14.38 28.82
C GLY A 54 -5.53 14.22 27.39
N VAL A 55 -4.97 14.99 26.45
CA VAL A 55 -5.30 14.89 25.02
C VAL A 55 -4.88 13.52 24.45
N TRP A 56 -3.70 13.03 24.82
CA TRP A 56 -3.15 11.78 24.30
C TRP A 56 -3.78 10.52 24.94
N ARG A 57 -4.45 10.67 26.08
CA ARG A 57 -5.29 9.62 26.70
C ARG A 57 -6.70 9.53 26.09
N GLY A 58 -7.04 10.37 25.11
CA GLY A 58 -8.37 10.39 24.50
C GLY A 58 -9.42 11.11 25.36
N GLU A 59 -9.01 11.98 26.28
CA GLU A 59 -9.96 12.80 27.03
C GLU A 59 -10.52 13.91 26.12
N ARG A 60 -11.73 14.40 26.42
CA ARG A 60 -12.33 15.59 25.76
C ARG A 60 -11.66 16.89 26.24
N ALA A 61 -10.35 16.98 26.01
CA ALA A 61 -9.46 18.00 26.53
C ALA A 61 -9.10 19.10 25.52
N LEU A 62 -9.74 19.13 24.34
CA LEU A 62 -9.56 20.20 23.36
C LEU A 62 -10.74 21.16 23.41
N GLY A 63 -10.53 22.46 23.66
CA GLY A 63 -11.53 23.50 23.46
C GLY A 63 -11.65 23.87 21.98
N ILE A 64 -12.87 23.77 21.43
CA ILE A 64 -13.18 23.94 20.01
C ILE A 64 -14.17 25.09 19.84
N THR A 65 -13.79 26.15 19.13
CA THR A 65 -14.69 27.28 18.79
C THR A 65 -14.78 27.44 17.27
N TRP A 66 -15.99 27.57 16.73
CA TRP A 66 -16.27 27.90 15.32
C TRP A 66 -17.48 28.84 15.22
N GLN A 67 -17.88 29.22 14.00
CA GLN A 67 -19.00 30.15 13.79
C GLN A 67 -20.33 29.64 14.37
N GLY A 68 -20.53 28.33 14.46
CA GLY A 68 -21.76 27.71 14.95
C GLY A 68 -21.80 27.44 16.46
N GLY A 69 -20.71 27.67 17.19
CA GLY A 69 -20.70 27.45 18.64
C GLY A 69 -19.33 27.16 19.24
N THR A 70 -19.34 26.69 20.48
CA THR A 70 -18.14 26.26 21.20
C THR A 70 -18.44 25.00 22.00
N THR A 71 -17.56 24.00 21.94
CA THR A 71 -17.64 22.75 22.72
C THR A 71 -16.23 22.19 22.96
N THR A 72 -16.13 20.96 23.46
CA THR A 72 -14.89 20.20 23.57
C THR A 72 -14.78 19.09 22.53
N GLY A 73 -13.56 18.76 22.13
CA GLY A 73 -13.22 17.67 21.23
C GLY A 73 -12.20 16.69 21.82
N GLU A 74 -12.09 15.54 21.18
CA GLU A 74 -11.22 14.40 21.52
C GLU A 74 -10.33 14.06 20.33
N VAL A 75 -9.03 13.83 20.54
CA VAL A 75 -8.13 13.32 19.49
C VAL A 75 -8.37 11.84 19.29
N VAL A 76 -8.79 11.46 18.08
CA VAL A 76 -9.05 10.06 17.72
C VAL A 76 -7.83 9.44 17.05
N LEU A 77 -7.19 10.16 16.13
CA LEU A 77 -5.98 9.72 15.43
C LEU A 77 -4.98 10.88 15.37
N ALA A 78 -3.68 10.58 15.50
CA ALA A 78 -2.63 11.58 15.31
C ALA A 78 -1.30 10.94 14.91
N LYS A 79 -0.56 11.59 14.01
CA LYS A 79 0.77 11.18 13.55
C LYS A 79 1.67 12.41 13.37
N PRO A 80 2.89 12.44 13.94
CA PRO A 80 3.43 11.45 14.88
C PRO A 80 2.70 11.50 16.23
N ARG A 81 2.82 10.44 17.03
CA ARG A 81 2.45 10.43 18.45
C ARG A 81 3.73 10.67 19.27
N PRO A 82 3.72 11.56 20.28
CA PRO A 82 4.91 11.79 21.10
C PRO A 82 5.24 10.54 21.91
N ALA A 83 6.54 10.26 22.07
CA ALA A 83 7.01 9.12 22.88
C ALA A 83 6.66 9.30 24.36
N ASP A 84 6.79 10.53 24.87
CA ASP A 84 6.29 10.94 26.18
C ASP A 84 5.18 11.99 26.00
N PRO A 85 3.93 11.69 26.36
CA PRO A 85 2.82 12.65 26.33
C PRO A 85 2.96 13.86 27.26
N GLU A 86 3.80 13.77 28.30
CA GLU A 86 4.08 14.87 29.24
C GLU A 86 5.21 15.78 28.70
N GLU A 87 6.11 15.24 27.88
CA GLU A 87 7.23 15.97 27.26
C GLU A 87 7.18 15.88 25.71
N PRO A 88 6.25 16.62 25.06
CA PRO A 88 6.13 16.60 23.61
C PRO A 88 7.40 17.14 22.93
N PRO A 89 7.77 16.61 21.74
CA PRO A 89 8.99 16.98 21.06
C PRO A 89 8.97 18.45 20.61
N TYR A 90 10.14 19.09 20.63
CA TYR A 90 10.30 20.46 20.14
C TYR A 90 10.06 20.58 18.63
N ARG A 91 10.40 19.54 17.85
CA ARG A 91 10.17 19.47 16.40
C ARG A 91 9.25 18.30 16.08
N TRP A 92 8.23 18.59 15.27
CA TRP A 92 7.26 17.61 14.81
C TRP A 92 7.53 17.24 13.36
N GLU A 93 7.83 15.98 13.11
CA GLU A 93 8.07 15.44 11.77
C GLU A 93 6.77 15.39 10.96
N PHE A 94 6.88 15.34 9.63
CA PHE A 94 5.72 15.11 8.77
C PHE A 94 5.22 13.66 8.93
N PRO A 95 3.91 13.39 8.82
CA PRO A 95 2.87 14.30 8.32
C PRO A 95 2.32 15.33 9.31
N ASP A 96 2.62 15.30 10.61
CA ASP A 96 2.11 16.27 11.62
C ASP A 96 0.60 16.58 11.47
N ILE A 97 -0.21 15.53 11.59
CA ILE A 97 -1.65 15.53 11.31
C ILE A 97 -2.40 14.86 12.45
N ALA A 98 -3.56 15.42 12.82
CA ALA A 98 -4.45 14.89 13.84
C ALA A 98 -5.93 15.04 13.43
N LEU A 99 -6.69 14.00 13.72
CA LEU A 99 -8.14 13.91 13.57
C LEU A 99 -8.80 14.04 14.94
N VAL A 100 -9.73 14.99 15.05
CA VAL A 100 -10.45 15.32 16.29
C VAL A 100 -11.94 15.08 16.10
N ARG A 101 -12.56 14.36 17.03
CA ARG A 101 -14.01 14.17 17.10
C ARG A 101 -14.64 15.26 17.97
N VAL A 102 -15.72 15.85 17.47
CA VAL A 102 -16.49 16.92 18.10
C VAL A 102 -17.98 16.55 18.02
N PRO A 103 -18.49 15.68 18.90
CA PRO A 103 -19.83 15.11 18.78
C PRO A 103 -20.95 16.16 18.69
N ASP A 104 -20.79 17.30 19.37
CA ASP A 104 -21.82 18.35 19.47
C ASP A 104 -21.81 19.34 18.26
N ALA A 105 -21.05 19.04 17.21
CA ALA A 105 -20.89 19.90 16.02
C ALA A 105 -21.40 19.23 14.73
N GLN A 106 -22.54 18.52 14.80
CA GLN A 106 -23.12 17.82 13.64
C GLN A 106 -23.63 18.75 12.53
N ASP A 107 -24.00 19.99 12.88
CA ASP A 107 -24.47 20.99 11.91
C ASP A 107 -23.34 21.88 11.36
N ALA A 108 -22.08 21.59 11.69
CA ALA A 108 -20.95 22.38 11.22
C ALA A 108 -20.82 22.33 9.69
N ALA A 109 -20.55 23.49 9.09
CA ALA A 109 -20.19 23.55 7.68
C ALA A 109 -18.85 22.85 7.47
N CYS A 110 -18.74 22.03 6.43
CA CYS A 110 -17.53 21.27 6.14
C CYS A 110 -16.85 21.75 4.86
N VAL A 111 -15.51 21.72 4.84
CA VAL A 111 -14.74 21.99 3.62
C VAL A 111 -14.87 20.85 2.61
N TRP A 112 -14.62 21.12 1.33
CA TRP A 112 -14.44 20.06 0.32
C TRP A 112 -12.97 19.63 0.28
N LEU A 113 -12.69 18.34 0.48
CA LEU A 113 -11.34 17.79 0.39
C LEU A 113 -11.02 17.45 -1.07
N SER A 114 -9.80 17.69 -1.52
CA SER A 114 -9.39 17.23 -2.84
C SER A 114 -9.28 15.70 -2.85
N GLU A 115 -9.94 15.05 -3.80
CA GLU A 115 -9.70 13.65 -4.17
C GLU A 115 -8.38 13.47 -4.94
N ARG A 116 -7.88 14.56 -5.52
CA ARG A 116 -6.71 14.56 -6.40
C ARG A 116 -5.44 14.75 -5.58
N PRO A 117 -4.32 14.08 -5.94
CA PRO A 117 -3.00 14.54 -5.56
C PRO A 117 -2.82 16.03 -5.92
N PRO A 118 -2.16 16.84 -5.10
CA PRO A 118 -1.97 18.26 -5.39
C PRO A 118 -1.25 18.46 -6.73
N ALA A 119 -1.93 19.04 -7.72
CA ALA A 119 -1.32 19.40 -8.99
C ALA A 119 -0.51 20.68 -8.80
N ILE A 120 0.82 20.57 -8.80
CA ILE A 120 1.74 21.69 -8.55
C ILE A 120 2.37 22.13 -9.88
N PRO A 121 2.52 23.46 -10.13
CA PRO A 121 2.21 24.57 -9.23
C PRO A 121 0.71 24.92 -9.18
N ALA A 122 0.24 25.39 -8.02
CA ALA A 122 -1.14 25.82 -7.78
C ALA A 122 -1.21 27.16 -7.04
N ASP A 123 -2.15 28.03 -7.45
CA ASP A 123 -2.50 29.22 -6.69
C ASP A 123 -3.41 28.83 -5.53
N VAL A 124 -3.06 29.26 -4.32
CA VAL A 124 -3.70 28.79 -3.09
C VAL A 124 -4.13 29.94 -2.20
N SER A 125 -5.18 29.72 -1.40
CA SER A 125 -5.45 30.53 -0.21
C SER A 125 -5.20 29.75 1.08
N LEU A 126 -4.56 30.42 2.03
CA LEU A 126 -4.21 29.92 3.35
C LEU A 126 -5.17 30.53 4.35
N HIS A 127 -5.75 29.73 5.24
CA HIS A 127 -6.71 30.20 6.24
C HIS A 127 -6.34 29.73 7.64
N GLY A 128 -6.65 30.54 8.66
CA GLY A 128 -6.49 30.13 10.05
C GLY A 128 -6.80 31.25 11.03
N TRP A 129 -6.70 30.96 12.31
CA TRP A 129 -6.74 31.93 13.39
C TRP A 129 -5.32 32.43 13.71
N SER A 130 -5.15 33.71 13.98
CA SER A 130 -3.84 34.27 14.37
C SER A 130 -3.97 35.52 15.23
N ARG A 131 -2.90 35.81 15.98
CA ARG A 131 -2.71 37.00 16.82
C ARG A 131 -1.79 38.06 16.22
N GLU A 132 -1.23 37.82 15.03
CA GLU A 132 -0.12 38.63 14.52
C GLU A 132 -0.40 40.15 14.47
N THR A 133 -1.67 40.55 14.31
CA THR A 133 -2.07 41.97 14.30
C THR A 133 -2.60 42.48 15.65
N GLY A 134 -2.24 41.82 16.76
CA GLY A 134 -2.69 42.14 18.13
C GLY A 134 -3.89 41.29 18.57
N ASP A 135 -5.03 41.41 17.87
CA ASP A 135 -6.27 40.72 18.23
C ASP A 135 -6.40 39.34 17.57
N LEU A 136 -6.81 38.36 18.35
CA LEU A 136 -7.07 37.00 17.86
C LEU A 136 -8.27 37.02 16.90
N GLY A 137 -8.03 36.64 15.64
CA GLY A 137 -9.11 36.53 14.67
C GLY A 137 -8.75 35.67 13.47
N ILE A 138 -9.74 35.47 12.61
CA ILE A 138 -9.57 34.75 11.35
C ILE A 138 -8.69 35.58 10.40
N ARG A 139 -7.73 34.92 9.78
CA ARG A 139 -6.82 35.46 8.78
C ARG A 139 -6.85 34.58 7.55
N HIS A 140 -6.69 35.22 6.40
CA HIS A 140 -6.48 34.54 5.13
C HIS A 140 -5.44 35.30 4.31
N GLY A 141 -4.72 34.57 3.45
CA GLY A 141 -3.75 35.12 2.52
C GLY A 141 -3.70 34.28 1.24
N VAL A 142 -3.21 34.87 0.14
CA VAL A 142 -3.08 34.18 -1.15
C VAL A 142 -1.60 33.95 -1.45
N GLY A 143 -1.27 32.73 -1.82
CA GLY A 143 0.09 32.31 -2.13
C GLY A 143 0.11 31.29 -3.26
N LYS A 144 1.23 30.57 -3.36
CA LYS A 144 1.45 29.54 -4.37
C LYS A 144 2.06 28.30 -3.75
N ALA A 145 1.44 27.14 -3.97
CA ALA A 145 2.09 25.86 -3.78
C ALA A 145 2.93 25.59 -5.04
N HIS A 146 4.25 25.44 -4.88
CA HIS A 146 5.17 25.49 -6.02
C HIS A 146 6.07 24.25 -6.15
N ALA A 147 6.22 23.46 -5.10
CA ALA A 147 6.97 22.22 -5.10
C ALA A 147 6.47 21.28 -3.98
N THR A 148 6.89 20.02 -4.06
CA THR A 148 6.78 19.04 -2.97
C THR A 148 8.18 18.67 -2.48
N ASP A 149 8.35 18.57 -1.17
CA ASP A 149 9.55 18.00 -0.56
C ASP A 149 9.15 16.84 0.37
N GLY A 150 9.43 15.61 -0.07
CA GLY A 150 8.97 14.40 0.59
C GLY A 150 7.47 14.43 0.90
N LYS A 151 7.13 14.58 2.20
CA LYS A 151 5.77 14.60 2.73
C LYS A 151 5.16 16.01 2.87
N ALA A 152 5.78 17.05 2.31
CA ALA A 152 5.39 18.44 2.48
C ALA A 152 5.07 19.15 1.15
N LEU A 153 4.11 20.09 1.19
CA LEU A 153 3.89 21.09 0.15
C LEU A 153 4.69 22.36 0.49
N LEU A 154 5.49 22.83 -0.46
CA LEU A 154 6.28 24.06 -0.31
C LEU A 154 5.50 25.28 -0.84
N LEU A 155 5.39 26.31 0.01
CA LEU A 155 4.57 27.50 -0.22
C LEU A 155 5.43 28.75 -0.39
N ARG A 156 5.01 29.63 -1.31
CA ARG A 156 5.57 30.99 -1.52
C ARG A 156 4.46 32.05 -1.57
N GLY A 157 4.82 33.31 -1.37
CA GLY A 157 3.87 34.43 -1.32
C GLY A 157 3.42 34.70 0.11
N SER A 158 2.11 34.74 0.38
CA SER A 158 1.63 34.73 1.76
C SER A 158 2.11 33.45 2.47
N LEU A 159 2.82 33.61 3.59
CA LEU A 159 3.33 32.50 4.38
C LEU A 159 2.41 32.24 5.57
N PRO A 160 2.32 30.99 6.07
CA PRO A 160 1.64 30.70 7.33
C PRO A 160 2.30 31.49 8.47
N VAL A 161 1.48 32.23 9.22
CA VAL A 161 1.90 33.01 10.39
C VAL A 161 1.56 32.24 11.66
N GLU A 162 2.14 32.66 12.80
CA GLU A 162 1.93 31.97 14.07
C GLU A 162 0.43 31.87 14.40
N GLY A 163 -0.01 30.67 14.75
CA GLY A 163 -1.41 30.35 14.99
C GLY A 163 -2.15 29.73 13.81
N CYS A 164 -1.77 30.04 12.56
CA CYS A 164 -2.49 29.50 11.41
C CYS A 164 -2.28 27.99 11.20
N SER A 165 -1.31 27.39 11.90
CA SER A 165 -1.04 25.95 11.89
C SER A 165 -2.30 25.13 12.19
N GLY A 166 -2.54 24.10 11.38
CA GLY A 166 -3.74 23.28 11.36
C GLY A 166 -4.89 23.84 10.52
N GLY A 167 -4.80 25.08 10.01
CA GLY A 167 -5.81 25.65 9.10
C GLY A 167 -5.68 25.16 7.65
N PRO A 168 -6.74 25.25 6.81
CA PRO A 168 -6.75 24.67 5.47
C PRO A 168 -5.99 25.50 4.44
N VAL A 169 -5.40 24.80 3.46
CA VAL A 169 -4.83 25.33 2.22
C VAL A 169 -5.74 24.94 1.06
N VAL A 170 -6.34 25.94 0.41
CA VAL A 170 -7.36 25.76 -0.63
C VAL A 170 -6.77 26.07 -1.99
N ASP A 171 -6.88 25.14 -2.94
CA ASP A 171 -6.60 25.39 -4.36
C ASP A 171 -7.68 26.30 -4.94
N LEU A 172 -7.28 27.46 -5.45
CA LEU A 172 -8.18 28.47 -5.99
C LEU A 172 -8.75 28.11 -7.35
N ARG A 173 -8.09 27.20 -8.09
CA ARG A 173 -8.56 26.72 -9.40
C ARG A 173 -9.70 25.73 -9.22
N HIS A 174 -9.53 24.72 -8.36
CA HIS A 174 -10.50 23.64 -8.20
C HIS A 174 -11.46 23.85 -7.03
N GLY A 175 -11.18 24.79 -6.13
CA GLY A 175 -12.02 25.05 -4.96
C GLY A 175 -12.06 23.84 -4.03
N ALA A 176 -10.90 23.33 -3.64
CA ALA A 176 -10.77 22.17 -2.77
C ALA A 176 -9.57 22.34 -1.83
N VAL A 177 -9.65 21.77 -0.64
CA VAL A 177 -8.52 21.71 0.29
C VAL A 177 -7.50 20.71 -0.24
N ILE A 178 -6.30 21.18 -0.51
CA ILE A 178 -5.16 20.37 -0.98
C ILE A 178 -4.10 20.16 0.09
N GLY A 179 -4.20 20.87 1.22
CA GLY A 179 -3.30 20.71 2.35
C GLY A 179 -3.73 21.47 3.60
N MET A 180 -2.88 21.45 4.60
CA MET A 180 -3.07 22.04 5.92
C MET A 180 -1.80 22.79 6.34
N ASN A 181 -1.95 24.03 6.80
CA ASN A 181 -0.85 24.87 7.24
C ASN A 181 -0.06 24.19 8.36
N LYS A 182 1.26 24.08 8.24
CA LYS A 182 2.13 23.58 9.32
C LYS A 182 2.96 24.71 9.94
N GLY A 183 3.61 25.51 9.11
CA GLY A 183 4.44 26.61 9.57
C GLY A 183 5.29 27.21 8.45
N ARG A 184 6.35 27.93 8.81
CA ARG A 184 7.31 28.55 7.89
C ARG A 184 8.75 28.16 8.25
N GLY A 185 9.57 27.89 7.24
CA GLY A 185 11.03 27.95 7.33
C GLY A 185 11.53 29.38 7.17
N GLU A 186 12.85 29.56 7.01
CA GLU A 186 13.47 30.89 6.84
C GLU A 186 13.05 31.59 5.54
N HIS A 187 12.76 30.83 4.49
CA HIS A 187 12.49 31.38 3.14
C HIS A 187 11.21 30.86 2.47
N GLU A 188 10.52 29.89 3.07
CA GLU A 188 9.34 29.23 2.49
C GLU A 188 8.35 28.75 3.54
N GLY A 189 7.08 28.66 3.17
CA GLY A 189 6.03 28.08 4.01
C GLY A 189 5.91 26.58 3.75
N ALA A 190 5.42 25.84 4.73
CA ALA A 190 5.16 24.41 4.60
C ALA A 190 3.72 24.07 4.97
N ALA A 191 3.12 23.21 4.15
CA ALA A 191 1.81 22.61 4.41
C ALA A 191 1.89 21.09 4.32
N VAL A 192 1.09 20.43 5.14
CA VAL A 192 0.85 18.99 5.07
C VAL A 192 -0.12 18.75 3.91
N PRO A 193 0.21 17.94 2.89
CA PRO A 193 -0.73 17.63 1.82
C PRO A 193 -1.94 16.87 2.35
N ILE A 194 -3.13 17.09 1.78
CA ILE A 194 -4.34 16.40 2.23
C ILE A 194 -4.26 14.87 2.03
N THR A 195 -3.43 14.42 1.09
CA THR A 195 -3.14 12.99 0.90
C THR A 195 -2.48 12.35 2.11
N ALA A 196 -1.91 13.13 3.04
CA ALA A 196 -1.37 12.62 4.30
C ALA A 196 -2.44 12.01 5.22
N LEU A 197 -3.75 12.28 5.01
CA LEU A 197 -4.81 11.54 5.70
C LEU A 197 -4.72 10.03 5.45
N ARG A 198 -4.19 9.61 4.29
CA ARG A 198 -4.04 8.19 3.94
C ARG A 198 -3.11 7.47 4.91
N GLU A 199 -2.08 8.15 5.43
CA GLU A 199 -1.17 7.59 6.44
C GLU A 199 -1.85 7.33 7.80
N LEU A 200 -3.02 7.93 8.05
CA LEU A 200 -3.77 7.68 9.29
C LEU A 200 -4.60 6.39 9.21
N HIS A 201 -4.84 5.83 8.01
CA HIS A 201 -5.49 4.51 7.88
C HIS A 201 -4.62 3.38 8.44
N ASP A 202 -3.29 3.58 8.48
CA ASP A 202 -2.35 2.58 8.97
C ASP A 202 -2.15 2.64 10.49
N LEU A 203 -2.81 3.59 11.18
CA LEU A 203 -2.83 3.63 12.64
C LEU A 203 -3.93 2.72 13.18
N ARG A 204 -3.77 2.24 14.41
CA ARG A 204 -4.84 1.57 15.15
C ARG A 204 -6.06 2.48 15.26
N GLY A 205 -7.24 1.97 14.90
CA GLY A 205 -8.47 2.75 14.81
C GLY A 205 -8.61 3.55 13.50
N GLY A 206 -7.68 3.35 12.55
CA GLY A 206 -7.64 4.03 11.25
C GLY A 206 -8.87 3.80 10.38
N GLU A 207 -9.60 2.70 10.59
CA GLU A 207 -10.84 2.37 9.89
C GLU A 207 -11.93 3.44 10.05
N ILE A 208 -11.86 4.24 11.13
CA ILE A 208 -12.76 5.37 11.35
C ILE A 208 -12.72 6.38 10.20
N LEU A 209 -11.60 6.50 9.47
CA LEU A 209 -11.47 7.41 8.34
C LEU A 209 -12.42 7.09 7.20
N HIS A 210 -12.76 5.81 6.97
CA HIS A 210 -13.80 5.45 6.01
C HIS A 210 -15.16 6.01 6.43
N THR A 211 -15.45 6.03 7.73
CA THR A 211 -16.67 6.65 8.26
C THR A 211 -16.63 8.17 8.12
N VAL A 212 -15.50 8.81 8.42
CA VAL A 212 -15.33 10.27 8.26
C VAL A 212 -15.53 10.69 6.80
N LEU A 213 -14.91 9.99 5.85
CA LEU A 213 -15.03 10.29 4.42
C LEU A 213 -16.44 9.99 3.89
N ARG A 214 -17.10 8.92 4.36
CA ARG A 214 -18.53 8.67 4.09
C ARG A 214 -19.40 9.84 4.55
N GLU A 215 -19.20 10.33 5.76
CA GLU A 215 -19.98 11.46 6.29
C GLU A 215 -19.64 12.79 5.58
N HIS A 216 -18.40 12.98 5.15
CA HIS A 216 -17.99 14.09 4.28
C HIS A 216 -18.79 14.09 2.97
N ASP A 217 -18.79 12.97 2.25
CA ASP A 217 -19.44 12.85 0.95
C ASP A 217 -20.97 12.99 1.07
N ARG A 218 -21.58 12.35 2.08
CA ARG A 218 -23.00 12.53 2.41
C ARG A 218 -23.35 13.96 2.75
N HIS A 219 -22.51 14.66 3.52
CA HIS A 219 -22.74 16.06 3.87
C HIS A 219 -22.82 16.93 2.61
N HIS A 220 -21.85 16.81 1.71
CA HIS A 220 -21.84 17.64 0.50
C HIS A 220 -22.99 17.33 -0.46
N LEU A 221 -23.37 16.06 -0.61
CA LEU A 221 -24.54 15.69 -1.41
C LEU A 221 -25.84 16.24 -0.81
N ARG A 222 -26.05 16.09 0.51
CA ARG A 222 -27.22 16.65 1.22
C ARG A 222 -27.27 18.18 1.08
N ARG A 223 -26.12 18.84 1.25
CA ARG A 223 -26.00 20.30 1.17
C ARG A 223 -26.28 20.82 -0.24
N PHE A 224 -25.86 20.08 -1.28
CA PHE A 224 -26.15 20.39 -2.68
C PHE A 224 -27.65 20.26 -3.02
N ARG A 225 -28.30 19.20 -2.52
CA ARG A 225 -29.74 18.93 -2.71
C ARG A 225 -30.65 19.88 -1.92
N SER A 226 -30.17 20.44 -0.82
CA SER A 226 -30.95 21.34 0.03
C SER A 226 -31.29 22.66 -0.68
N THR A 227 -32.58 23.03 -0.63
CA THR A 227 -33.08 24.34 -1.06
C THR A 227 -33.05 25.37 0.06
N ALA A 228 -33.02 24.93 1.32
CA ALA A 228 -33.11 25.79 2.51
C ALA A 228 -31.82 26.54 2.84
N ALA A 229 -30.70 26.13 2.26
CA ALA A 229 -29.40 26.70 2.56
C ALA A 229 -28.75 27.16 1.22
N PRO A 230 -28.92 28.42 0.80
CA PRO A 230 -28.25 28.92 -0.39
C PRO A 230 -26.72 28.90 -0.18
N GLY A 231 -25.96 28.42 -1.17
CA GLY A 231 -24.51 28.28 -1.11
C GLY A 231 -24.00 26.86 -0.82
N GLY A 232 -22.68 26.70 -0.75
CA GLY A 232 -21.99 25.42 -0.53
C GLY A 232 -20.91 25.14 -1.58
N TRP A 233 -19.98 24.26 -1.24
CA TRP A 233 -18.78 23.97 -2.06
C TRP A 233 -19.12 23.55 -3.48
N VAL A 234 -20.08 22.64 -3.65
CA VAL A 234 -20.47 22.10 -4.98
C VAL A 234 -20.98 23.22 -5.90
N ARG A 235 -21.81 24.14 -5.38
CA ARG A 235 -22.33 25.28 -6.16
C ARG A 235 -21.22 26.29 -6.45
N ALA A 236 -20.40 26.64 -5.45
CA ALA A 236 -19.28 27.56 -5.63
C ALA A 236 -18.25 27.06 -6.67
N GLN A 237 -17.98 25.75 -6.71
CA GLN A 237 -17.15 25.12 -7.73
C GLN A 237 -17.79 25.19 -9.12
N ALA A 238 -19.10 24.96 -9.22
CA ALA A 238 -19.83 25.06 -10.49
C ALA A 238 -19.83 26.49 -11.05
N ASP A 239 -20.07 27.50 -10.21
CA ASP A 239 -20.10 28.91 -10.61
C ASP A 239 -18.73 29.43 -11.07
N ARG A 240 -17.64 28.85 -10.52
CA ARG A 240 -16.25 29.16 -10.88
C ARG A 240 -15.80 28.53 -12.19
N ARG A 241 -16.46 27.45 -12.61
CA ARG A 241 -16.05 26.67 -13.77
C ARG A 241 -16.33 27.46 -15.05
N ARG A 242 -15.36 27.51 -15.96
CA ARG A 242 -15.56 28.12 -17.28
C ARG A 242 -16.64 27.31 -18.03
N LYS A 243 -17.60 28.01 -18.66
CA LYS A 243 -18.63 27.38 -19.48
C LYS A 243 -17.96 26.56 -20.60
N GLY A 244 -18.33 25.29 -20.72
CA GLY A 244 -17.75 24.37 -21.72
C GLY A 244 -16.35 23.84 -21.38
N ALA A 245 -15.84 24.05 -20.16
CA ALA A 245 -14.62 23.37 -19.73
C ALA A 245 -14.82 21.84 -19.74
N PRO A 246 -13.81 21.05 -20.16
CA PRO A 246 -13.80 19.60 -19.96
C PRO A 246 -13.55 19.25 -18.49
N GLY A 247 -13.79 18.00 -18.13
CA GLY A 247 -13.74 17.39 -16.82
C GLY A 247 -15.11 17.00 -16.25
N PHE A 248 -15.06 16.10 -15.27
CA PHE A 248 -16.22 15.67 -14.50
C PHE A 248 -16.88 16.82 -13.71
N LEU A 249 -18.19 17.02 -13.88
CA LEU A 249 -18.92 18.16 -13.30
C LEU A 249 -18.99 18.10 -11.77
N PRO A 250 -18.90 19.24 -11.04
CA PRO A 250 -19.00 19.24 -9.57
C PRO A 250 -20.28 18.59 -9.02
N ALA A 251 -21.42 18.80 -9.68
CA ALA A 251 -22.69 18.18 -9.29
C ALA A 251 -22.68 16.66 -9.48
N ALA A 252 -22.22 16.18 -10.64
CA ALA A 252 -22.06 14.75 -10.91
C ALA A 252 -21.08 14.11 -9.92
N ARG A 253 -19.98 14.81 -9.60
CA ARG A 253 -18.99 14.41 -8.60
C ARG A 253 -19.59 14.25 -7.19
N ALA A 254 -20.37 15.21 -6.73
CA ALA A 254 -21.05 15.11 -5.44
C ALA A 254 -22.05 13.94 -5.38
N HIS A 255 -22.76 13.67 -6.48
CA HIS A 255 -23.65 12.51 -6.59
C HIS A 255 -22.87 11.19 -6.57
N LEU A 256 -21.80 11.07 -7.35
CA LEU A 256 -20.96 9.87 -7.38
C LEU A 256 -20.39 9.56 -6.00
N PHE A 257 -19.77 10.54 -5.35
CA PHE A 257 -19.15 10.34 -4.03
C PHE A 257 -20.18 10.05 -2.95
N GLY A 258 -21.34 10.72 -2.96
CA GLY A 258 -22.44 10.38 -2.06
C GLY A 258 -23.00 8.97 -2.29
N ARG A 259 -22.87 8.40 -3.49
CA ARG A 259 -23.23 7.00 -3.76
C ARG A 259 -22.14 6.02 -3.35
N PHE A 260 -20.86 6.33 -3.58
CA PHE A 260 -19.74 5.56 -3.01
C PHE A 260 -19.77 5.50 -1.48
N ALA A 261 -20.26 6.56 -0.83
CA ALA A 261 -20.44 6.61 0.61
C ALA A 261 -21.40 5.53 1.15
N GLU A 262 -22.35 5.05 0.33
CA GLU A 262 -23.28 3.98 0.69
C GLU A 262 -22.72 2.57 0.47
N LEU A 263 -21.54 2.45 -0.13
CA LEU A 263 -20.87 1.18 -0.39
C LEU A 263 -19.95 0.78 0.76
N SER A 264 -19.62 -0.51 0.81
CA SER A 264 -18.52 -1.00 1.62
C SER A 264 -17.20 -0.37 1.13
N PRO A 265 -16.31 0.04 2.05
CA PRO A 265 -15.01 0.59 1.66
C PRO A 265 -14.14 -0.49 0.98
N PRO A 266 -13.13 -0.08 0.19
CA PRO A 266 -12.13 -1.03 -0.30
C PRO A 266 -11.34 -1.64 0.86
N THR A 267 -10.86 -2.86 0.69
CA THR A 267 -10.02 -3.57 1.68
C THR A 267 -8.60 -3.02 1.74
N GLY A 268 -8.13 -2.40 0.65
CA GLY A 268 -6.79 -1.81 0.58
C GLY A 268 -6.52 -1.07 -0.73
N PRO A 269 -5.34 -0.45 -0.84
CA PRO A 269 -4.98 0.36 -2.01
C PRO A 269 -4.83 -0.45 -3.30
N GLY A 270 -4.34 -1.69 -3.22
CA GLY A 270 -4.20 -2.54 -4.41
C GLY A 270 -5.54 -2.88 -5.07
N GLU A 271 -6.62 -3.04 -4.29
CA GLU A 271 -7.97 -3.28 -4.83
C GLU A 271 -8.48 -2.10 -5.66
N VAL A 272 -8.30 -0.87 -5.16
CA VAL A 272 -8.64 0.35 -5.93
C VAL A 272 -7.76 0.47 -7.16
N MET A 273 -6.47 0.22 -7.01
CA MET A 273 -5.50 0.38 -8.09
C MET A 273 -5.69 -0.63 -9.22
N VAL A 274 -6.13 -1.86 -8.96
CA VAL A 274 -6.48 -2.82 -10.03
C VAL A 274 -7.52 -2.22 -10.97
N LEU A 275 -8.60 -1.65 -10.41
CA LEU A 275 -9.66 -1.04 -11.21
C LEU A 275 -9.19 0.20 -11.95
N VAL A 276 -8.35 1.04 -11.31
CA VAL A 276 -7.76 2.23 -11.95
C VAL A 276 -6.83 1.85 -13.09
N ASP A 277 -5.94 0.86 -12.88
CA ASP A 277 -4.97 0.40 -13.89
C ASP A 277 -5.70 -0.19 -15.11
N ASP A 278 -6.76 -0.96 -14.89
CA ASP A 278 -7.63 -1.48 -15.97
C ASP A 278 -8.26 -0.36 -16.80
N VAL A 279 -8.81 0.66 -16.14
CA VAL A 279 -9.41 1.82 -16.83
C VAL A 279 -8.36 2.63 -17.58
N LYS A 280 -7.20 2.90 -16.98
CA LYS A 280 -6.12 3.64 -17.64
C LYS A 280 -5.58 2.90 -18.86
N ARG A 281 -5.40 1.57 -18.78
CA ARG A 281 -5.02 0.76 -19.95
C ARG A 281 -6.05 0.85 -21.06
N ARG A 282 -7.33 0.93 -20.71
CA ARG A 282 -8.43 1.01 -21.65
C ARG A 282 -8.59 2.38 -22.32
N VAL A 283 -8.36 3.47 -21.57
CA VAL A 283 -8.62 4.85 -22.01
C VAL A 283 -7.38 5.54 -22.57
N LEU A 284 -6.18 5.25 -22.05
CA LEU A 284 -4.93 5.85 -22.52
C LEU A 284 -4.28 4.99 -23.60
N HIS A 285 -3.72 3.81 -23.26
CA HIS A 285 -3.20 2.77 -24.16
C HIS A 285 -2.90 1.50 -23.35
N SER A 286 -2.87 0.31 -23.99
CA SER A 286 -2.65 -0.99 -23.34
C SER A 286 -1.33 -1.09 -22.55
N ASP A 287 -0.33 -0.33 -22.97
CA ASP A 287 1.02 -0.36 -22.41
C ASP A 287 1.24 0.72 -21.33
N TYR A 288 0.19 1.48 -20.98
CA TYR A 288 0.29 2.50 -19.95
C TYR A 288 0.45 1.86 -18.56
N GLN A 289 1.56 2.18 -17.90
CA GLN A 289 1.80 1.90 -16.49
C GLN A 289 2.17 3.21 -15.81
N SER A 290 1.48 3.55 -14.71
CA SER A 290 1.82 4.72 -13.92
C SER A 290 3.03 4.39 -13.02
N PRO A 291 4.22 5.00 -13.23
CA PRO A 291 5.38 4.76 -12.38
C PRO A 291 5.26 5.44 -11.01
N ILE A 292 4.28 6.33 -10.83
CA ILE A 292 4.00 7.00 -9.56
C ILE A 292 2.92 6.19 -8.85
N GLU A 293 3.31 5.47 -7.81
CA GLU A 293 2.39 4.72 -6.99
C GLU A 293 1.75 5.65 -5.94
N HIS A 294 0.52 6.05 -6.23
CA HIS A 294 -0.36 6.63 -5.21
C HIS A 294 -0.91 5.52 -4.31
N ASP A 295 -1.21 5.86 -3.06
CA ASP A 295 -1.76 4.95 -2.06
C ASP A 295 -3.26 5.25 -1.82
N PRO A 296 -4.16 4.98 -2.78
CA PRO A 296 -5.58 5.32 -2.63
C PRO A 296 -6.22 4.49 -1.52
N ARG A 297 -6.99 5.11 -0.62
CA ARG A 297 -7.64 4.41 0.49
C ARG A 297 -9.16 4.36 0.36
N THR A 298 -9.73 4.98 -0.67
CA THR A 298 -11.17 5.02 -0.92
C THR A 298 -11.51 4.89 -2.40
N TRP A 299 -12.75 4.50 -2.71
CA TRP A 299 -13.26 4.55 -4.10
C TRP A 299 -13.16 5.96 -4.70
N ARG A 300 -13.31 6.99 -3.86
CA ARG A 300 -13.11 8.40 -4.19
C ARG A 300 -11.66 8.71 -4.61
N ASP A 301 -10.67 8.14 -3.93
CA ASP A 301 -9.26 8.33 -4.30
C ASP A 301 -8.98 7.78 -5.71
N GLY A 302 -9.60 6.64 -6.08
CA GLY A 302 -9.47 6.09 -7.44
C GLY A 302 -9.98 7.04 -8.52
N VAL A 303 -11.09 7.74 -8.29
CA VAL A 303 -11.56 8.83 -9.17
C VAL A 303 -10.52 9.95 -9.27
N GLY A 304 -9.88 10.30 -8.17
CA GLY A 304 -8.79 11.27 -8.13
C GLY A 304 -7.61 10.94 -9.04
N LEU A 305 -7.37 9.66 -9.31
CA LEU A 305 -6.31 9.16 -10.19
C LEU A 305 -6.68 9.13 -11.68
N LEU A 306 -7.96 9.36 -11.99
CA LEU A 306 -8.54 9.35 -13.33
C LEU A 306 -8.89 10.77 -13.82
N HIS A 307 -8.39 11.79 -13.11
CA HIS A 307 -8.50 13.18 -13.52
C HIS A 307 -7.27 13.65 -14.31
N ASP A 308 -7.50 14.69 -15.12
CA ASP A 308 -6.49 15.36 -15.92
C ASP A 308 -5.75 14.39 -16.89
N LEU A 309 -6.48 13.37 -17.38
CA LEU A 309 -5.98 12.41 -18.36
C LEU A 309 -5.78 13.13 -19.70
N ARG A 310 -4.52 13.36 -20.07
CA ARG A 310 -4.18 14.00 -21.35
C ARG A 310 -4.25 12.97 -22.47
N GLY A 311 -5.36 12.97 -23.21
CA GLY A 311 -5.39 12.38 -24.55
C GLY A 311 -4.84 13.36 -25.56
N GLN A 312 -3.81 12.97 -26.31
CA GLN A 312 -3.64 13.56 -27.63
C GLN A 312 -4.78 12.99 -28.50
N GLU A 313 -5.38 13.84 -29.33
CA GLU A 313 -6.14 13.48 -30.55
C GLU A 313 -7.68 13.50 -30.56
N SER A 314 -8.43 13.57 -29.45
CA SER A 314 -9.91 13.60 -29.55
C SER A 314 -10.55 14.66 -28.65
N GLY A 315 -11.44 15.48 -29.23
CA GLY A 315 -12.19 16.54 -28.54
C GLY A 315 -13.23 16.05 -27.52
N HIS A 316 -13.00 14.86 -26.93
CA HIS A 316 -13.85 14.19 -25.96
C HIS A 316 -13.22 14.23 -24.56
N ASP A 317 -14.06 14.20 -23.55
CA ASP A 317 -13.68 14.37 -22.14
C ASP A 317 -13.30 13.02 -21.52
N LEU A 318 -12.07 12.57 -21.78
CA LEU A 318 -11.55 11.27 -21.34
C LEU A 318 -11.66 11.05 -19.82
N ASP A 319 -11.63 12.12 -19.02
CA ASP A 319 -11.83 12.05 -17.57
C ASP A 319 -13.23 11.51 -17.24
N VAL A 320 -14.27 11.96 -17.94
CA VAL A 320 -15.66 11.55 -17.68
C VAL A 320 -15.83 10.07 -18.02
N ASP A 321 -15.34 9.67 -19.20
CA ASP A 321 -15.39 8.28 -19.67
C ASP A 321 -14.65 7.35 -18.69
N ALA A 322 -13.44 7.74 -18.27
CA ALA A 322 -12.64 6.97 -17.32
C ALA A 322 -13.33 6.84 -15.95
N VAL A 323 -13.89 7.93 -15.41
CA VAL A 323 -14.56 7.93 -14.11
C VAL A 323 -15.83 7.08 -14.13
N LEU A 324 -16.64 7.14 -15.20
CA LEU A 324 -17.86 6.34 -15.32
C LEU A 324 -17.54 4.85 -15.50
N LEU A 325 -16.54 4.51 -16.32
CA LEU A 325 -16.10 3.13 -16.49
C LEU A 325 -15.53 2.56 -15.18
N TYR A 326 -14.73 3.35 -14.45
CA TYR A 326 -14.25 2.97 -13.12
C TYR A 326 -15.40 2.72 -12.14
N ALA A 327 -16.39 3.62 -12.08
CA ALA A 327 -17.55 3.44 -11.22
C ALA A 327 -18.34 2.17 -11.57
N ALA A 328 -18.50 1.85 -12.85
CA ALA A 328 -19.13 0.60 -13.30
C ALA A 328 -18.34 -0.64 -12.86
N LYS A 329 -17.01 -0.59 -12.98
CA LYS A 329 -16.14 -1.68 -12.51
C LYS A 329 -16.18 -1.85 -10.98
N VAL A 330 -16.29 -0.76 -10.21
CA VAL A 330 -16.53 -0.84 -8.74
C VAL A 330 -17.84 -1.56 -8.44
N VAL A 331 -18.93 -1.26 -9.16
CA VAL A 331 -20.21 -1.95 -9.00
C VAL A 331 -20.05 -3.45 -9.27
N ARG A 332 -19.44 -3.82 -10.41
CA ARG A 332 -19.19 -5.20 -10.79
C ARG A 332 -18.36 -5.94 -9.75
N HIS A 333 -17.29 -5.31 -9.28
CA HIS A 333 -16.36 -5.86 -8.29
C HIS A 333 -17.07 -6.22 -6.98
N LEU A 334 -17.82 -5.26 -6.42
CA LEU A 334 -18.57 -5.46 -5.18
C LEU A 334 -19.73 -6.47 -5.34
N ALA A 335 -20.40 -6.48 -6.49
CA ALA A 335 -21.42 -7.48 -6.80
C ALA A 335 -20.82 -8.91 -6.88
N GLY A 336 -19.58 -9.03 -7.37
CA GLY A 336 -18.85 -10.30 -7.41
C GLY A 336 -18.50 -10.85 -6.04
N GLN A 337 -18.09 -9.99 -5.10
CA GLN A 337 -17.79 -10.36 -3.70
C GLN A 337 -19.05 -10.75 -2.91
N GLY A 338 -20.22 -10.23 -3.29
CA GLY A 338 -21.50 -10.46 -2.60
C GLY A 338 -22.27 -11.72 -3.03
N ARG A 339 -21.71 -12.58 -3.89
CA ARG A 339 -22.39 -13.79 -4.40
C ARG A 339 -22.72 -14.76 -3.25
N GLY A 340 -23.96 -14.67 -2.76
CA GLY A 340 -24.49 -15.47 -1.64
C GLY A 340 -25.30 -14.67 -0.61
N ARG A 341 -25.26 -13.33 -0.63
CA ARG A 341 -26.04 -12.44 0.27
C ARG A 341 -26.97 -11.55 -0.56
N SER A 342 -28.04 -12.15 -1.08
CA SER A 342 -28.88 -11.51 -2.11
C SER A 342 -29.79 -10.37 -1.62
N ASP A 343 -29.96 -10.18 -0.30
CA ASP A 343 -30.79 -9.11 0.26
C ASP A 343 -30.02 -8.28 1.30
N GLY A 344 -29.83 -6.99 1.02
CA GLY A 344 -29.22 -6.05 1.97
C GLY A 344 -29.07 -4.61 1.44
N PRO A 345 -28.80 -3.64 2.32
CA PRO A 345 -28.63 -2.22 1.95
C PRO A 345 -27.59 -1.97 0.87
N GLN A 346 -26.52 -2.79 0.84
CA GLN A 346 -25.48 -2.70 -0.19
C GLN A 346 -25.98 -3.06 -1.59
N CYS A 347 -26.88 -4.03 -1.72
CA CYS A 347 -27.47 -4.42 -3.02
C CYS A 347 -28.29 -3.27 -3.61
N ALA A 348 -29.12 -2.62 -2.78
CA ALA A 348 -29.87 -1.43 -3.19
C ALA A 348 -28.95 -0.27 -3.61
N ALA A 349 -27.90 0.00 -2.82
CA ALA A 349 -26.92 1.04 -3.14
C ALA A 349 -26.17 0.77 -4.46
N LEU A 350 -25.84 -0.49 -4.74
CA LEU A 350 -25.22 -0.92 -6.00
C LEU A 350 -26.18 -0.71 -7.19
N GLY A 351 -27.44 -1.10 -7.07
CA GLY A 351 -28.46 -0.90 -8.10
C GLY A 351 -28.70 0.59 -8.40
N GLU A 352 -28.84 1.41 -7.35
CA GLU A 352 -28.96 2.86 -7.48
C GLU A 352 -27.75 3.50 -8.19
N LEU A 353 -26.54 3.06 -7.86
CA LEU A 353 -25.32 3.54 -8.50
C LEU A 353 -25.27 3.11 -9.97
N ALA A 354 -25.61 1.86 -10.29
CA ALA A 354 -25.65 1.36 -11.66
C ALA A 354 -26.62 2.17 -12.54
N GLU A 355 -27.85 2.43 -12.06
CA GLU A 355 -28.83 3.25 -12.77
C GLU A 355 -28.31 4.67 -13.03
N TRP A 356 -27.66 5.27 -12.04
CA TRP A 356 -27.08 6.60 -12.17
C TRP A 356 -25.93 6.63 -13.18
N ILE A 357 -25.05 5.61 -13.16
CA ILE A 357 -23.94 5.48 -14.13
C ILE A 357 -24.50 5.37 -15.54
N THR A 358 -25.50 4.52 -15.78
CA THR A 358 -26.14 4.36 -17.09
C THR A 358 -26.70 5.70 -17.60
N THR A 359 -27.38 6.45 -16.73
CA THR A 359 -27.93 7.78 -17.07
C THR A 359 -26.83 8.78 -17.42
N GLN A 360 -25.74 8.85 -16.64
CA GLN A 360 -24.62 9.75 -16.95
C GLN A 360 -23.84 9.31 -18.21
N GLY A 361 -23.75 8.01 -18.44
CA GLY A 361 -23.06 7.37 -19.55
C GLY A 361 -23.72 7.55 -20.91
N GLU A 362 -24.94 8.07 -20.99
CA GLU A 362 -25.59 8.43 -22.27
C GLU A 362 -24.74 9.41 -23.10
N SER A 363 -23.99 10.28 -22.41
CA SER A 363 -23.09 11.27 -22.99
C SER A 363 -21.66 10.77 -23.22
N ALA A 364 -21.33 9.56 -22.76
CA ALA A 364 -20.00 8.96 -22.89
C ALA A 364 -19.72 8.53 -24.34
N HIS A 365 -18.43 8.32 -24.66
CA HIS A 365 -18.06 7.77 -25.96
C HIS A 365 -18.72 6.39 -26.19
N GLN A 366 -19.22 6.13 -27.41
CA GLN A 366 -20.04 4.94 -27.71
C GLN A 366 -19.38 3.64 -27.24
N ALA A 367 -18.10 3.44 -27.53
CA ALA A 367 -17.36 2.24 -27.13
C ALA A 367 -17.25 2.08 -25.59
N ILE A 368 -17.17 3.19 -24.86
CA ILE A 368 -17.13 3.18 -23.39
C ILE A 368 -18.53 2.93 -22.82
N ARG A 369 -19.57 3.51 -23.42
CA ARG A 369 -20.96 3.28 -23.05
C ARG A 369 -21.37 1.81 -23.22
N GLU A 370 -20.99 1.19 -24.34
CA GLU A 370 -21.21 -0.25 -24.59
C GLU A 370 -20.47 -1.11 -23.56
N GLU A 371 -19.23 -0.77 -23.23
CA GLU A 371 -18.46 -1.47 -22.19
C GLU A 371 -19.06 -1.28 -20.79
N ILE A 372 -19.53 -0.07 -20.45
CA ILE A 372 -20.25 0.19 -19.19
C ILE A 372 -21.50 -0.71 -19.12
N ALA A 373 -22.27 -0.82 -20.21
CA ALA A 373 -23.44 -1.69 -20.26
C ALA A 373 -23.04 -3.16 -20.02
N GLN A 374 -22.02 -3.67 -20.70
CA GLN A 374 -21.51 -5.04 -20.49
C GLN A 374 -20.99 -5.27 -19.06
N VAL A 375 -20.29 -4.30 -18.49
CA VAL A 375 -19.79 -4.37 -17.11
C VAL A 375 -20.94 -4.34 -16.10
N LEU A 376 -22.06 -3.69 -16.39
CA LEU A 376 -23.23 -3.63 -15.50
C LEU A 376 -24.26 -4.75 -15.74
N GLU A 377 -24.29 -5.37 -16.92
CA GLU A 377 -25.10 -6.55 -17.23
C GLU A 377 -24.64 -7.73 -16.39
N LEU A 378 -25.23 -7.94 -15.22
CA LEU A 378 -24.97 -9.10 -14.36
C LEU A 378 -25.34 -10.38 -15.13
N PRO A 379 -24.40 -11.29 -15.50
CA PRO A 379 -24.82 -12.59 -15.98
C PRO A 379 -25.46 -13.32 -14.80
N GLU A 380 -26.76 -13.59 -14.93
CA GLU A 380 -27.36 -14.73 -14.24
C GLU A 380 -26.71 -15.98 -14.83
N THR A 381 -25.88 -16.66 -14.03
CA THR A 381 -25.44 -18.03 -14.29
C THR A 381 -24.49 -18.20 -15.49
N GLU A 382 -23.18 -18.32 -15.25
CA GLU A 382 -22.36 -19.35 -15.92
C GLU A 382 -20.95 -19.45 -15.32
N ALA A 383 -20.51 -20.68 -15.09
CA ALA A 383 -19.12 -21.03 -14.83
C ALA A 383 -18.28 -20.70 -16.09
N PRO A 384 -16.98 -20.36 -15.95
CA PRO A 384 -16.19 -19.92 -17.09
C PRO A 384 -16.02 -21.04 -18.13
N ALA A 385 -16.66 -20.90 -19.28
CA ALA A 385 -16.32 -21.66 -20.48
C ALA A 385 -15.14 -20.97 -21.21
N PRO A 386 -14.22 -21.74 -21.83
CA PRO A 386 -13.06 -21.16 -22.51
C PRO A 386 -13.50 -20.53 -23.85
N ALA A 387 -13.45 -19.20 -23.93
CA ALA A 387 -13.67 -18.48 -25.19
C ALA A 387 -12.43 -18.60 -26.10
N PHE A 388 -12.58 -19.38 -27.18
CA PHE A 388 -11.66 -19.33 -28.32
C PHE A 388 -12.09 -18.23 -29.29
N GLY A 389 -11.18 -17.28 -29.55
CA GLY A 389 -11.10 -16.59 -30.83
C GLY A 389 -11.54 -15.11 -30.87
N SER A 390 -10.57 -14.28 -31.28
CA SER A 390 -10.71 -12.96 -31.92
C SER A 390 -10.50 -11.72 -31.04
N GLY A 391 -9.22 -11.40 -30.80
CA GLY A 391 -8.71 -10.03 -30.92
C GLY A 391 -9.22 -8.99 -29.94
N PHE A 392 -9.20 -9.25 -28.63
CA PHE A 392 -9.37 -8.21 -27.61
C PHE A 392 -8.47 -8.47 -26.41
N VAL A 393 -8.14 -7.37 -25.74
CA VAL A 393 -7.35 -7.22 -24.49
C VAL A 393 -7.25 -8.52 -23.70
N ARG A 394 -6.02 -8.95 -23.41
CA ARG A 394 -5.74 -10.09 -22.54
C ARG A 394 -6.18 -9.71 -21.12
N GLU A 395 -7.44 -9.94 -20.78
CA GLU A 395 -7.94 -9.84 -19.41
C GLU A 395 -6.99 -10.65 -18.52
N ARG A 396 -6.51 -10.04 -17.44
CA ARG A 396 -5.77 -10.79 -16.42
C ARG A 396 -6.69 -11.92 -15.96
N PRO A 397 -6.17 -13.16 -15.84
CA PRO A 397 -6.98 -14.26 -15.31
C PRO A 397 -7.59 -13.81 -13.98
N ALA A 398 -8.92 -13.92 -13.86
CA ALA A 398 -9.59 -13.68 -12.60
C ALA A 398 -8.91 -14.54 -11.52
N GLY A 399 -8.40 -13.90 -10.47
CA GLY A 399 -7.79 -14.61 -9.34
C GLY A 399 -6.31 -14.33 -9.04
N GLN A 400 -5.77 -13.18 -9.46
CA GLN A 400 -4.36 -12.81 -9.20
C GLN A 400 -4.25 -11.50 -8.41
N ALA A 401 -3.21 -11.40 -7.58
CA ALA A 401 -2.83 -10.16 -6.91
C ALA A 401 -2.50 -9.07 -7.96
N ARG A 402 -2.54 -7.80 -7.56
CA ARG A 402 -2.21 -6.68 -8.45
C ARG A 402 -0.77 -6.76 -8.95
N ALA A 403 0.13 -7.06 -8.01
CA ALA A 403 1.57 -7.20 -8.19
C ALA A 403 2.14 -8.07 -7.06
N ASP A 404 3.19 -8.85 -7.36
CA ASP A 404 4.00 -9.49 -6.34
C ASP A 404 5.01 -8.49 -5.77
N VAL A 405 5.63 -8.82 -4.63
CA VAL A 405 6.64 -7.96 -4.00
C VAL A 405 8.02 -8.56 -4.16
N LEU A 406 8.97 -7.79 -4.70
CA LEU A 406 10.37 -8.15 -4.78
C LEU A 406 11.17 -7.42 -3.70
N VAL A 407 11.80 -8.20 -2.82
CA VAL A 407 12.80 -7.73 -1.86
C VAL A 407 14.17 -8.08 -2.43
N GLU A 408 14.94 -7.05 -2.82
CA GLU A 408 16.31 -7.21 -3.29
C GLU A 408 17.27 -6.85 -2.15
N ILE A 409 18.18 -7.76 -1.83
CA ILE A 409 19.31 -7.47 -0.95
C ILE A 409 20.60 -7.75 -1.75
N ASP A 410 21.49 -6.77 -1.80
CA ASP A 410 22.79 -6.92 -2.47
C ASP A 410 23.83 -7.47 -1.50
N PRO A 411 24.84 -8.21 -1.99
CA PRO A 411 25.92 -8.70 -1.15
C PRO A 411 26.73 -7.52 -0.57
N VAL A 412 27.30 -7.72 0.61
CA VAL A 412 28.20 -6.75 1.22
C VAL A 412 29.53 -6.75 0.46
N HIS A 413 29.86 -5.63 -0.20
CA HIS A 413 31.17 -5.44 -0.84
C HIS A 413 32.20 -4.80 0.10
N TYR A 414 31.75 -3.93 1.00
CA TYR A 414 32.58 -3.22 1.98
C TYR A 414 31.82 -3.12 3.32
N GLY A 415 32.50 -3.37 4.45
CA GLY A 415 31.89 -3.29 5.78
C GLY A 415 31.01 -4.50 6.12
N ASP A 416 29.89 -4.26 6.80
CA ASP A 416 28.96 -5.26 7.33
C ASP A 416 27.47 -4.94 7.03
N ARG A 417 27.23 -3.98 6.13
CA ARG A 417 25.91 -3.44 5.80
C ARG A 417 25.41 -3.97 4.46
N TYR A 418 24.17 -4.44 4.45
CA TYR A 418 23.48 -4.98 3.28
C TYR A 418 22.61 -3.90 2.63
N PRO A 419 22.94 -3.44 1.41
CA PRO A 419 22.06 -2.57 0.63
C PRO A 419 20.76 -3.30 0.27
N TRP A 420 19.64 -2.61 0.29
CA TRP A 420 18.34 -3.24 0.07
C TRP A 420 17.37 -2.36 -0.73
N ARG A 421 16.43 -3.01 -1.44
CA ARG A 421 15.32 -2.37 -2.15
C ARG A 421 14.06 -3.22 -2.03
N VAL A 422 12.89 -2.56 -1.93
CA VAL A 422 11.57 -3.19 -2.03
C VAL A 422 10.86 -2.62 -3.25
N LYS A 423 10.29 -3.51 -4.06
CA LYS A 423 9.73 -3.23 -5.38
C LYS A 423 8.42 -3.96 -5.60
N LEU A 424 7.55 -3.41 -6.45
CA LEU A 424 6.38 -4.12 -6.98
C LEU A 424 6.70 -4.78 -8.32
N LEU A 425 6.26 -6.03 -8.48
CA LEU A 425 6.38 -6.87 -9.67
C LEU A 425 5.04 -7.05 -10.36
N TYR A 426 4.84 -6.36 -11.48
CA TYR A 426 3.63 -6.52 -12.29
C TYR A 426 3.81 -7.62 -13.33
N GLU A 427 2.92 -8.61 -13.31
CA GLU A 427 2.91 -9.76 -14.23
C GLU A 427 4.26 -10.48 -14.27
N GLY A 428 4.93 -10.50 -13.12
CA GLY A 428 6.26 -11.05 -12.93
C GLY A 428 7.37 -10.30 -13.69
N ARG A 429 7.10 -9.18 -14.39
CA ARG A 429 8.02 -8.55 -15.35
C ARG A 429 8.39 -7.11 -15.08
N THR A 430 7.40 -6.25 -14.78
CA THR A 430 7.67 -4.82 -14.64
C THR A 430 7.94 -4.49 -13.18
N VAL A 431 9.01 -3.74 -12.92
CA VAL A 431 9.45 -3.39 -11.58
C VAL A 431 9.25 -1.90 -11.32
N SER A 432 8.54 -1.56 -10.26
CA SER A 432 8.46 -0.20 -9.74
C SER A 432 9.20 -0.13 -8.39
N PRO A 433 10.28 0.66 -8.25
CA PRO A 433 10.95 0.82 -6.97
C PRO A 433 10.08 1.64 -6.02
N LEU A 434 9.79 1.06 -4.85
CA LEU A 434 8.98 1.70 -3.82
C LEU A 434 9.87 2.34 -2.74
N SER A 435 10.82 1.57 -2.23
CA SER A 435 11.71 1.96 -1.13
C SER A 435 13.09 1.31 -1.29
N GLY A 436 14.13 1.94 -0.77
CA GLY A 436 15.46 1.33 -0.73
C GLY A 436 16.48 2.21 -0.02
N ASP A 437 17.56 1.58 0.43
CA ASP A 437 18.74 2.25 0.98
C ASP A 437 20.01 1.60 0.44
N ASP A 438 20.70 2.36 -0.41
CA ASP A 438 21.95 1.96 -1.04
C ASP A 438 23.13 1.94 -0.03
N ARG A 439 23.00 2.60 1.13
CA ARG A 439 24.00 2.55 2.23
C ARG A 439 23.89 1.27 3.07
N GLY A 440 22.70 0.68 3.09
CA GLY A 440 22.43 -0.61 3.72
C GLY A 440 22.43 -0.60 5.25
N VAL A 441 22.00 -1.74 5.80
CA VAL A 441 21.87 -1.96 7.25
C VAL A 441 22.57 -3.24 7.70
N PRO A 442 23.03 -3.33 8.96
CA PRO A 442 23.55 -4.58 9.51
C PRO A 442 22.53 -5.70 9.42
N ARG A 443 23.00 -6.96 9.30
CA ARG A 443 22.11 -8.13 9.19
C ARG A 443 21.05 -8.18 10.30
N ALA A 444 21.44 -7.88 11.54
CA ALA A 444 20.54 -7.92 12.69
C ALA A 444 19.40 -6.88 12.64
N GLU A 445 19.56 -5.82 11.85
CA GLU A 445 18.58 -4.74 11.71
C GLU A 445 17.69 -4.91 10.46
N LEU A 446 17.95 -5.92 9.61
CA LEU A 446 17.21 -6.13 8.36
C LEU A 446 15.71 -6.29 8.58
N ARG A 447 15.30 -7.12 9.55
CA ARG A 447 13.88 -7.35 9.86
C ARG A 447 13.18 -6.05 10.27
N GLU A 448 13.78 -5.32 11.20
CA GLU A 448 13.20 -4.07 11.72
C GLU A 448 13.11 -3.00 10.64
N THR A 449 14.17 -2.87 9.82
CA THR A 449 14.26 -1.88 8.75
C THR A 449 13.28 -2.17 7.60
N LEU A 450 13.14 -3.44 7.21
CA LEU A 450 12.31 -3.84 6.07
C LEU A 450 10.83 -3.98 6.43
N ARG A 451 10.46 -3.96 7.71
CA ARG A 451 9.08 -4.19 8.17
C ARG A 451 8.06 -3.26 7.51
N GLU A 452 8.22 -1.96 7.67
CA GLU A 452 7.29 -0.96 7.12
C GLU A 452 7.34 -0.90 5.58
N PRO A 453 8.52 -0.87 4.92
CA PRO A 453 8.59 -0.93 3.47
C PRO A 453 7.91 -2.15 2.85
N LEU A 454 8.07 -3.32 3.47
CA LEU A 454 7.46 -4.56 3.00
C LEU A 454 5.95 -4.56 3.24
N ALA A 455 5.49 -4.09 4.41
CA ALA A 455 4.06 -3.94 4.68
C ALA A 455 3.37 -3.01 3.67
N ASP A 456 4.03 -1.90 3.32
CA ASP A 456 3.51 -0.96 2.33
C ASP A 456 3.42 -1.57 0.93
N ALA A 457 4.48 -2.26 0.49
CA ALA A 457 4.48 -2.95 -0.79
C ALA A 457 3.38 -4.01 -0.88
N LEU A 458 3.19 -4.81 0.18
CA LEU A 458 2.17 -5.85 0.21
C LEU A 458 0.76 -5.26 0.15
N ARG A 459 0.46 -4.17 0.89
CA ARG A 459 -0.84 -3.48 0.79
C ARG A 459 -1.14 -3.01 -0.64
N ARG A 460 -0.13 -2.55 -1.37
CA ARG A 460 -0.25 -2.08 -2.77
C ARG A 460 -0.33 -3.21 -3.79
N GLY A 461 0.20 -4.38 -3.46
CA GLY A 461 0.18 -5.60 -4.28
C GLY A 461 -1.08 -6.45 -4.07
N ASP A 462 -1.58 -6.52 -2.84
CA ASP A 462 -2.77 -7.29 -2.46
C ASP A 462 -4.03 -6.70 -3.14
N SER A 463 -4.94 -7.56 -3.60
CA SER A 463 -6.19 -7.13 -4.24
C SER A 463 -7.34 -8.08 -3.90
N GLY A 464 -8.31 -7.59 -3.10
CA GLY A 464 -9.38 -8.42 -2.57
C GLY A 464 -8.82 -9.58 -1.76
N GLU A 465 -9.22 -10.81 -2.08
CA GLU A 465 -8.72 -12.04 -1.44
C GLU A 465 -7.35 -12.52 -1.98
N HIS A 466 -6.81 -11.86 -3.01
CA HIS A 466 -5.59 -12.27 -3.67
C HIS A 466 -4.38 -11.57 -3.07
N LEU A 467 -3.58 -12.34 -2.34
CA LEU A 467 -2.39 -11.86 -1.65
C LEU A 467 -1.15 -11.96 -2.53
N ALA A 468 -0.39 -10.87 -2.62
CA ALA A 468 0.88 -10.78 -3.30
C ALA A 468 1.90 -11.78 -2.73
N ALA A 469 2.62 -12.48 -3.60
CA ALA A 469 3.76 -13.29 -3.17
C ALA A 469 4.96 -12.40 -2.82
N VAL A 470 5.86 -12.90 -1.97
CA VAL A 470 7.13 -12.25 -1.65
C VAL A 470 8.27 -13.01 -2.33
N GLU A 471 8.93 -12.35 -3.27
CA GLU A 471 10.14 -12.82 -3.91
C GLU A 471 11.35 -12.17 -3.25
N ALA A 472 12.18 -12.96 -2.57
CA ALA A 472 13.37 -12.48 -1.90
C ALA A 472 14.61 -12.82 -2.72
N LEU A 473 15.16 -11.82 -3.39
CA LEU A 473 16.41 -11.93 -4.12
C LEU A 473 17.58 -11.63 -3.18
N LEU A 474 18.21 -12.70 -2.68
CA LEU A 474 19.16 -12.63 -1.57
C LEU A 474 20.58 -13.02 -1.99
N PRO A 475 21.62 -12.45 -1.36
CA PRO A 475 22.93 -13.05 -1.37
C PRO A 475 22.87 -14.38 -0.58
N ARG A 476 23.72 -15.35 -0.94
CA ARG A 476 23.64 -16.72 -0.41
C ARG A 476 23.82 -16.78 1.10
N GLU A 477 24.62 -15.86 1.63
CA GLU A 477 24.89 -15.67 3.05
C GLU A 477 23.62 -15.37 3.86
N LEU A 478 22.54 -14.93 3.20
CA LEU A 478 21.22 -14.64 3.77
C LEU A 478 20.15 -15.67 3.38
N PHE A 479 20.48 -16.80 2.74
CA PHE A 479 19.47 -17.81 2.41
C PHE A 479 18.75 -18.37 3.64
N ASP A 480 19.42 -18.45 4.79
CA ASP A 480 18.78 -18.92 6.03
C ASP A 480 18.00 -17.82 6.78
N GLU A 481 17.89 -16.61 6.21
CA GLU A 481 17.08 -15.54 6.83
C GLU A 481 15.60 -15.95 6.85
N PRO A 482 14.94 -15.98 8.01
CA PRO A 482 13.61 -16.59 8.17
C PRO A 482 12.50 -15.62 7.76
N LEU A 483 12.54 -15.13 6.51
CA LEU A 483 11.58 -14.15 5.99
C LEU A 483 10.12 -14.57 6.15
N ASP A 484 9.83 -15.85 5.94
CA ASP A 484 8.50 -16.43 6.12
C ASP A 484 8.00 -16.37 7.56
N THR A 485 8.87 -16.26 8.57
CA THR A 485 8.45 -16.13 9.97
C THR A 485 8.34 -14.66 10.41
N TRP A 486 8.63 -13.70 9.52
CA TRP A 486 8.56 -12.29 9.88
C TRP A 486 7.10 -11.88 10.08
N ARG A 487 6.84 -11.19 11.19
CA ARG A 487 5.58 -10.48 11.47
C ARG A 487 5.77 -9.00 11.16
N LEU A 488 4.86 -8.46 10.35
CA LEU A 488 4.93 -7.08 9.87
C LEU A 488 4.20 -6.07 10.74
N SER A 489 3.33 -6.54 11.65
CA SER A 489 2.74 -5.73 12.71
C SER A 489 3.40 -6.03 14.07
N PRO A 490 3.37 -5.08 15.03
CA PRO A 490 3.80 -5.33 16.41
C PRO A 490 2.99 -6.45 17.08
N GLU A 491 3.58 -7.16 18.05
CA GLU A 491 3.09 -8.43 18.61
C GLU A 491 1.79 -8.32 19.47
N ASP A 492 1.33 -7.11 19.82
CA ASP A 492 0.21 -6.92 20.75
C ASP A 492 -1.21 -7.05 20.14
N ASP A 493 -1.34 -7.27 18.82
CA ASP A 493 -2.64 -7.47 18.15
C ASP A 493 -2.91 -8.95 17.85
N LEU A 494 -3.42 -9.66 18.86
CA LEU A 494 -3.68 -11.11 18.81
C LEU A 494 -4.80 -11.54 17.84
N PHE A 495 -5.48 -10.61 17.15
CA PHE A 495 -6.64 -10.90 16.28
C PHE A 495 -6.66 -10.13 14.95
N ASP A 496 -5.55 -9.52 14.54
CA ASP A 496 -5.42 -8.92 13.21
C ASP A 496 -4.77 -9.92 12.25
N GLU A 497 -5.34 -10.13 11.06
CA GLU A 497 -4.69 -10.94 10.03
C GLU A 497 -3.26 -10.42 9.72
N HIS A 498 -2.98 -9.12 9.90
CA HIS A 498 -1.64 -8.55 9.70
C HIS A 498 -0.62 -8.90 10.80
N SER A 499 -1.04 -9.52 11.90
CA SER A 499 -0.13 -10.02 12.93
C SER A 499 0.45 -11.41 12.63
N MET A 500 -0.12 -12.14 11.66
CA MET A 500 0.38 -13.45 11.20
C MET A 500 1.76 -13.36 10.53
N ALA A 501 2.48 -14.48 10.52
CA ALA A 501 3.77 -14.55 9.83
C ALA A 501 3.58 -14.56 8.30
N LEU A 502 4.55 -14.00 7.56
CA LEU A 502 4.47 -13.90 6.10
C LEU A 502 4.18 -15.23 5.41
N GLY A 503 4.85 -16.31 5.80
CA GLY A 503 4.71 -17.64 5.21
C GLY A 503 3.39 -18.35 5.51
N GLU A 504 2.63 -17.88 6.48
CA GLU A 504 1.29 -18.39 6.81
C GLU A 504 0.26 -17.77 5.86
N ARG A 505 0.34 -16.44 5.64
CA ARG A 505 -0.58 -15.72 4.77
C ARG A 505 -0.26 -15.85 3.29
N ARG A 506 1.02 -15.84 2.92
CA ARG A 506 1.43 -15.70 1.52
C ARG A 506 2.60 -16.60 1.14
N ILE A 507 2.78 -16.76 -0.16
CA ILE A 507 3.91 -17.48 -0.73
C ILE A 507 5.16 -16.61 -0.52
N VAL A 508 6.22 -17.20 0.05
CA VAL A 508 7.53 -16.56 0.21
C VAL A 508 8.57 -17.44 -0.47
N VAL A 509 9.33 -16.86 -1.40
CA VAL A 509 10.32 -17.59 -2.20
C VAL A 509 11.69 -16.92 -2.14
N ILE A 510 12.75 -17.72 -2.11
CA ILE A 510 14.13 -17.24 -2.12
C ILE A 510 14.72 -17.40 -3.52
N ARG A 511 15.50 -16.42 -3.96
CA ARG A 511 16.22 -16.40 -5.24
C ARG A 511 17.69 -16.03 -5.05
N ASP A 512 18.58 -16.56 -5.89
CA ASP A 512 20.02 -16.26 -5.83
C ASP A 512 20.32 -14.93 -6.52
N ARG A 513 20.74 -13.93 -5.74
CA ARG A 513 21.12 -12.60 -6.26
C ARG A 513 22.22 -12.66 -7.32
N ARG A 514 23.16 -13.61 -7.20
CA ARG A 514 24.28 -13.76 -8.14
C ARG A 514 23.86 -14.26 -9.51
N ARG A 515 22.77 -15.04 -9.57
CA ARG A 515 22.28 -15.58 -10.84
C ARG A 515 21.57 -14.51 -11.66
N ARG A 516 20.92 -13.51 -11.03
CA ARG A 516 20.26 -12.38 -11.71
C ARG A 516 21.12 -11.73 -12.79
N ASP A 517 22.41 -11.49 -12.51
CA ASP A 517 23.30 -10.76 -13.41
C ASP A 517 23.93 -11.64 -14.50
N ARG A 518 23.49 -12.91 -14.61
CA ARG A 518 24.06 -13.90 -15.53
C ARG A 518 22.97 -14.56 -16.38
N PRO A 519 23.24 -14.83 -17.68
CA PRO A 519 22.33 -15.59 -18.51
C PRO A 519 22.13 -17.00 -17.95
N ALA A 520 20.90 -17.51 -18.03
CA ALA A 520 20.59 -18.87 -17.58
C ALA A 520 21.33 -19.91 -18.43
N SER A 521 22.02 -20.85 -17.77
CA SER A 521 22.73 -21.94 -18.45
C SER A 521 21.75 -22.94 -19.11
N PRO A 522 22.22 -23.76 -20.07
CA PRO A 522 21.39 -24.80 -20.67
C PRO A 522 20.83 -25.79 -19.65
N GLU A 523 21.64 -26.20 -18.67
CA GLU A 523 21.26 -27.12 -17.60
C GLU A 523 20.14 -26.54 -16.75
N TRP A 524 20.24 -25.26 -16.41
CA TRP A 524 19.20 -24.57 -15.65
C TRP A 524 17.87 -24.56 -16.40
N ARG A 525 17.87 -24.18 -17.69
CA ARG A 525 16.64 -24.19 -18.51
C ARG A 525 16.05 -25.60 -18.62
N ARG A 526 16.90 -26.62 -18.77
CA ARG A 526 16.47 -28.01 -18.92
C ARG A 526 15.84 -28.55 -17.62
N ARG A 527 16.50 -28.34 -16.48
CA ARG A 527 16.01 -28.72 -15.15
C ARG A 527 14.71 -27.99 -14.79
N TRP A 528 14.61 -26.70 -15.10
CA TRP A 528 13.37 -25.95 -14.92
C TRP A 528 12.20 -26.54 -15.71
N LYS A 529 12.40 -26.87 -17.00
CA LYS A 529 11.38 -27.53 -17.82
C LYS A 529 10.98 -28.92 -17.31
N ALA A 530 11.87 -29.63 -16.65
CA ALA A 530 11.54 -30.89 -15.99
C ALA A 530 10.72 -30.64 -14.72
N ALA A 531 11.13 -29.69 -13.89
CA ALA A 531 10.42 -29.32 -12.67
C ALA A 531 8.99 -28.81 -12.92
N VAL A 532 8.78 -28.06 -14.02
CA VAL A 532 7.43 -27.61 -14.44
C VAL A 532 6.54 -28.78 -14.87
N ARG A 533 7.11 -29.81 -15.50
CA ARG A 533 6.36 -30.98 -15.97
C ARG A 533 6.04 -31.98 -14.85
N GLY A 534 6.83 -31.98 -13.78
CA GLY A 534 6.75 -33.00 -12.74
C GLY A 534 7.08 -34.41 -13.25
N PRO A 535 7.09 -35.41 -12.35
CA PRO A 535 7.09 -35.27 -10.90
C PRO A 535 8.45 -34.74 -10.37
N LEU A 536 8.47 -34.23 -9.14
CA LEU A 536 9.70 -33.80 -8.45
C LEU A 536 10.22 -34.95 -7.57
N THR A 537 11.54 -35.15 -7.55
CA THR A 537 12.19 -36.19 -6.72
C THR A 537 13.32 -35.62 -5.88
N VAL A 538 13.65 -36.25 -4.74
CA VAL A 538 14.74 -35.77 -3.88
C VAL A 538 16.12 -36.21 -4.40
N VAL A 539 17.08 -35.28 -4.38
CA VAL A 539 18.51 -35.61 -4.32
C VAL A 539 19.13 -34.95 -3.09
N PRO A 540 19.98 -35.62 -2.29
CA PRO A 540 20.62 -34.96 -1.16
C PRO A 540 21.52 -33.82 -1.63
N LEU A 541 21.40 -32.62 -1.06
CA LEU A 541 22.34 -31.53 -1.33
C LEU A 541 23.76 -31.94 -0.92
N ARG A 542 23.87 -32.70 0.17
CA ARG A 542 25.07 -33.36 0.66
C ARG A 542 24.84 -34.85 0.79
N GLY A 543 25.65 -35.65 0.10
CA GLY A 543 25.41 -37.08 -0.08
C GLY A 543 25.44 -37.91 1.22
N GLU A 544 26.21 -37.48 2.22
CA GLU A 544 26.44 -38.20 3.47
C GLU A 544 25.37 -37.96 4.55
N VAL A 545 24.60 -36.86 4.44
CA VAL A 545 23.73 -36.37 5.53
C VAL A 545 22.53 -37.28 5.82
N PRO A 546 21.81 -37.83 4.83
CA PRO A 546 20.70 -38.75 5.10
C PRO A 546 21.13 -40.05 5.82
N ALA A 547 22.39 -40.45 5.63
CA ALA A 547 22.93 -41.71 6.16
C ALA A 547 23.64 -41.52 7.50
N SER A 548 24.45 -40.48 7.63
CA SER A 548 25.37 -40.26 8.76
C SER A 548 25.03 -39.06 9.63
N GLY A 549 24.02 -38.26 9.26
CA GLY A 549 23.65 -37.03 9.96
C GLY A 549 24.80 -36.02 10.02
N HIS A 550 24.84 -35.23 11.09
CA HIS A 550 25.86 -34.19 11.33
C HIS A 550 26.99 -34.61 12.26
N GLY A 551 27.05 -35.88 12.66
CA GLY A 551 27.92 -36.35 13.74
C GLY A 551 29.43 -36.22 13.43
N PRO A 552 30.27 -36.05 14.47
CA PRO A 552 31.72 -36.04 14.34
C PRO A 552 32.21 -37.44 13.92
N GLY A 553 32.40 -37.63 12.61
CA GLY A 553 32.79 -38.94 12.04
C GLY A 553 32.28 -39.15 10.60
N ALA A 554 31.30 -38.37 10.15
CA ALA A 554 30.85 -38.40 8.76
C ALA A 554 31.96 -37.88 7.82
N ARG A 555 32.32 -38.65 6.79
CA ARG A 555 33.24 -38.21 5.74
C ARG A 555 32.60 -37.04 4.99
N ARG A 556 33.21 -35.85 5.08
CA ARG A 556 32.69 -34.65 4.43
C ARG A 556 32.92 -34.70 2.92
N GLU A 557 31.84 -34.60 2.16
CA GLU A 557 31.85 -34.42 0.72
C GLU A 557 32.52 -33.08 0.38
N SER A 558 33.44 -33.09 -0.58
CA SER A 558 34.06 -31.86 -1.08
C SER A 558 33.11 -31.14 -2.06
N ARG A 559 33.26 -29.82 -2.21
CA ARG A 559 32.49 -29.03 -3.18
C ARG A 559 32.55 -29.59 -4.61
N ARG A 560 33.69 -30.12 -5.05
CA ARG A 560 33.87 -30.73 -6.38
C ARG A 560 33.08 -32.03 -6.50
N ALA A 561 33.09 -32.87 -5.46
CA ALA A 561 32.33 -34.11 -5.42
C ALA A 561 30.81 -33.82 -5.43
N ALA A 562 30.36 -32.85 -4.63
CA ALA A 562 28.98 -32.40 -4.64
C ALA A 562 28.55 -31.88 -6.03
N TYR A 563 29.38 -31.07 -6.69
CA TYR A 563 29.10 -30.59 -8.04
C TYR A 563 28.96 -31.73 -9.06
N ALA A 564 29.88 -32.69 -9.06
CA ALA A 564 29.81 -33.84 -9.98
C ALA A 564 28.51 -34.62 -9.78
N ARG A 565 28.23 -35.03 -8.54
CA ARG A 565 27.02 -35.79 -8.19
C ARG A 565 25.73 -35.04 -8.54
N LEU A 566 25.65 -33.74 -8.22
CA LEU A 566 24.47 -32.92 -8.52
C LEU A 566 24.33 -32.64 -10.02
N SER A 567 25.42 -32.61 -10.78
CA SER A 567 25.37 -32.47 -12.23
C SER A 567 24.83 -33.74 -12.90
N ASP A 568 25.21 -34.91 -12.38
CA ASP A 568 24.79 -36.22 -12.88
C ASP A 568 23.35 -36.60 -12.47
N ALA A 569 22.75 -35.88 -11.51
CA ALA A 569 21.38 -36.10 -11.07
C ALA A 569 20.35 -35.81 -12.19
N GLU A 570 19.24 -36.57 -12.22
CA GLU A 570 18.18 -36.38 -13.21
C GLU A 570 17.58 -34.97 -13.20
N ASP A 571 17.01 -34.53 -14.32
CA ASP A 571 16.63 -33.12 -14.48
C ASP A 571 15.52 -32.66 -13.52
N GLY A 572 14.61 -33.57 -13.11
CA GLY A 572 13.50 -33.32 -12.18
C GLY A 572 13.85 -33.40 -10.69
N THR A 573 15.12 -33.67 -10.35
CA THR A 573 15.53 -33.79 -8.94
C THR A 573 15.66 -32.43 -8.26
N VAL A 574 15.27 -32.35 -6.99
CA VAL A 574 15.40 -31.17 -6.12
C VAL A 574 16.43 -31.47 -5.02
N PRO A 575 17.52 -30.69 -4.93
CA PRO A 575 18.47 -30.76 -3.82
C PRO A 575 17.81 -30.49 -2.46
N VAL A 576 17.91 -31.44 -1.53
CA VAL A 576 17.38 -31.34 -0.16
C VAL A 576 18.49 -31.35 0.87
N TYR A 577 18.43 -30.47 1.88
CA TYR A 577 19.41 -30.46 2.98
C TYR A 577 18.77 -30.28 4.35
N CYS A 578 19.04 -31.19 5.28
CA CYS A 578 18.73 -30.97 6.68
C CYS A 578 19.84 -30.08 7.28
N GLY A 579 19.69 -28.75 7.26
CA GLY A 579 20.64 -27.81 7.86
C GLY A 579 20.84 -26.52 7.04
N PRO A 580 21.57 -25.53 7.59
CA PRO A 580 21.68 -24.20 7.02
C PRO A 580 22.56 -24.15 5.76
N VAL A 581 22.16 -23.36 4.76
CA VAL A 581 22.85 -23.23 3.46
C VAL A 581 23.51 -21.87 3.24
N GLY A 582 23.34 -20.92 4.16
CA GLY A 582 23.98 -19.62 4.16
C GLY A 582 25.35 -19.60 4.82
N SER A 583 25.79 -20.73 5.39
CA SER A 583 27.12 -20.85 6.01
C SER A 583 27.70 -22.27 5.96
N GLY A 584 29.00 -22.39 6.23
CA GLY A 584 29.71 -23.66 6.39
C GLY A 584 29.61 -24.59 5.19
N ASP A 585 29.63 -25.91 5.44
CA ASP A 585 29.61 -26.90 4.34
C ASP A 585 28.33 -26.84 3.48
N GLY A 586 27.20 -26.38 4.05
CA GLY A 586 25.94 -26.25 3.31
C GLY A 586 26.00 -25.16 2.25
N PHE A 587 26.72 -24.06 2.55
CA PHE A 587 26.99 -22.98 1.61
C PHE A 587 27.77 -23.45 0.38
N ASP A 588 28.82 -24.26 0.59
CA ASP A 588 29.60 -24.80 -0.52
C ASP A 588 28.80 -25.78 -1.38
N ALA A 589 27.97 -26.62 -0.75
CA ALA A 589 27.10 -27.56 -1.45
C ALA A 589 25.99 -26.84 -2.23
N MET A 590 25.37 -25.80 -1.66
CA MET A 590 24.41 -24.94 -2.36
C MET A 590 25.08 -24.22 -3.54
N ALA A 591 26.30 -23.72 -3.37
CA ALA A 591 27.06 -23.13 -4.47
C ALA A 591 27.33 -24.14 -5.60
N ALA A 592 27.55 -25.42 -5.28
CA ALA A 592 27.69 -26.50 -6.25
C ALA A 592 26.36 -26.83 -6.96
N ALA A 593 25.24 -26.94 -6.21
CA ALA A 593 23.91 -27.15 -6.79
C ALA A 593 23.54 -26.04 -7.77
N LEU A 594 23.77 -24.79 -7.38
CA LEU A 594 23.49 -23.64 -8.22
C LEU A 594 24.39 -23.62 -9.47
N ALA A 595 25.65 -24.04 -9.37
CA ALA A 595 26.53 -24.17 -10.52
C ALA A 595 26.11 -25.32 -11.46
N ALA A 596 25.53 -26.40 -10.93
CA ALA A 596 25.00 -27.53 -11.69
C ALA A 596 23.62 -27.26 -12.33
N GLY A 597 23.11 -26.03 -12.19
CA GLY A 597 21.87 -25.58 -12.84
C GLY A 597 20.59 -25.93 -12.08
N HIS A 598 20.64 -26.35 -10.82
CA HIS A 598 19.41 -26.63 -10.06
C HIS A 598 18.59 -25.34 -9.83
N PRO A 599 17.32 -25.27 -10.27
CA PRO A 599 16.46 -24.08 -10.09
C PRO A 599 15.71 -24.09 -8.76
N LEU A 600 15.55 -25.28 -8.17
CA LEU A 600 14.88 -25.50 -6.91
C LEU A 600 15.87 -26.06 -5.91
N ALA A 601 15.66 -25.78 -4.63
CA ALA A 601 16.29 -26.47 -3.53
C ALA A 601 15.45 -26.31 -2.26
N LEU A 602 15.48 -27.29 -1.37
CA LEU A 602 14.73 -27.29 -0.12
C LEU A 602 15.70 -27.56 1.04
N TRP A 603 15.63 -26.78 2.12
CA TRP A 603 16.47 -27.03 3.28
C TRP A 603 15.83 -26.62 4.58
N ARG A 604 16.44 -27.09 5.68
CA ARG A 604 16.06 -26.74 7.05
C ARG A 604 16.97 -25.62 7.58
N ARG A 605 16.42 -24.50 8.06
CA ARG A 605 17.20 -23.36 8.57
C ARG A 605 17.87 -23.61 9.93
N CYS A 606 17.37 -24.53 10.73
CA CYS A 606 17.89 -24.75 12.08
C CYS A 606 19.30 -25.36 12.07
N GLY A 607 20.05 -25.10 13.15
CA GLY A 607 21.40 -25.64 13.35
C GLY A 607 21.43 -27.16 13.45
N ARG A 608 22.65 -27.72 13.52
CA ARG A 608 22.92 -29.17 13.42
C ARG A 608 22.57 -29.98 14.68
N GLU A 609 21.78 -29.42 15.59
CA GLU A 609 21.42 -29.99 16.90
C GLU A 609 20.21 -30.92 16.84
N HIS A 610 20.10 -31.73 15.77
CA HIS A 610 18.98 -32.66 15.56
C HIS A 610 19.47 -33.98 14.93
N GLY A 611 18.81 -35.09 15.29
CA GLY A 611 19.15 -36.46 14.87
C GLY A 611 18.22 -37.06 13.79
N ASP A 612 17.20 -36.31 13.39
CA ASP A 612 16.08 -36.69 12.52
C ASP A 612 16.35 -36.48 11.02
N CYS A 613 17.61 -36.35 10.60
CA CYS A 613 17.98 -36.01 9.22
C CYS A 613 17.36 -36.95 8.18
N ARG A 614 17.32 -38.26 8.47
CA ARG A 614 16.71 -39.26 7.57
C ARG A 614 15.21 -39.04 7.41
N GLU A 615 14.53 -38.76 8.52
CA GLU A 615 13.09 -38.51 8.53
C GLU A 615 12.74 -37.23 7.76
N PHE A 616 13.53 -36.17 7.96
CA PHE A 616 13.38 -34.93 7.20
C PHE A 616 13.46 -35.17 5.68
N HIS A 617 14.44 -35.96 5.23
CA HIS A 617 14.58 -36.29 3.81
C HIS A 617 13.40 -37.13 3.28
N ALA A 618 12.86 -38.05 4.09
CA ALA A 618 11.66 -38.82 3.71
C ALA A 618 10.42 -37.92 3.60
N ARG A 619 10.19 -37.03 4.57
CA ARG A 619 9.09 -36.05 4.53
C ARG A 619 9.21 -35.09 3.34
N ALA A 620 10.43 -34.67 3.01
CA ALA A 620 10.68 -33.84 1.83
C ALA A 620 10.36 -34.57 0.52
N ASP A 621 10.65 -35.88 0.44
CA ASP A 621 10.33 -36.69 -0.73
C ASP A 621 8.81 -36.82 -0.92
N GLU A 622 8.08 -37.13 0.15
CA GLU A 622 6.62 -37.16 0.13
C GLU A 622 6.01 -35.80 -0.29
N LEU A 623 6.55 -34.70 0.22
CA LEU A 623 6.12 -33.35 -0.14
C LEU A 623 6.32 -33.07 -1.64
N LEU A 624 7.50 -33.41 -2.18
CA LEU A 624 7.82 -33.15 -3.59
C LEU A 624 6.99 -34.01 -4.54
N VAL A 625 6.71 -35.27 -4.16
CA VAL A 625 5.81 -36.15 -4.92
C VAL A 625 4.39 -35.60 -4.93
N ARG A 626 3.87 -35.12 -3.77
CA ARG A 626 2.53 -34.51 -3.68
C ARG A 626 2.41 -33.16 -4.40
N ALA A 627 3.50 -32.41 -4.47
CA ALA A 627 3.51 -31.10 -5.14
C ALA A 627 3.23 -31.19 -6.65
N ASP A 628 3.53 -32.34 -7.29
CA ASP A 628 3.31 -32.60 -8.72
C ASP A 628 3.81 -31.46 -9.64
N GLY A 629 4.95 -30.87 -9.28
CA GLY A 629 5.59 -29.78 -10.01
C GLY A 629 5.77 -28.48 -9.20
N VAL A 630 6.29 -27.47 -9.89
CA VAL A 630 6.66 -26.17 -9.29
C VAL A 630 5.48 -25.42 -8.66
N ASP A 631 4.31 -25.45 -9.30
CA ASP A 631 3.14 -24.66 -8.88
C ASP A 631 2.48 -25.22 -7.61
N GLY A 632 2.58 -26.54 -7.40
CA GLY A 632 2.02 -27.17 -6.20
C GLY A 632 2.94 -27.07 -4.98
N LEU A 633 4.26 -26.91 -5.16
CA LEU A 633 5.22 -26.93 -4.05
C LEU A 633 4.96 -25.83 -3.02
N HIS A 634 4.79 -24.59 -3.47
CA HIS A 634 4.54 -23.46 -2.58
C HIS A 634 3.20 -23.59 -1.84
N ARG A 635 2.18 -24.11 -2.51
CA ARG A 635 0.85 -24.32 -1.93
C ARG A 635 0.93 -25.32 -0.77
N HIS A 636 1.59 -26.46 -0.97
CA HIS A 636 1.70 -27.49 0.07
C HIS A 636 2.52 -27.03 1.29
N ILE A 637 3.61 -26.29 1.08
CA ILE A 637 4.41 -25.75 2.20
C ILE A 637 3.59 -24.74 3.00
N ARG A 638 2.84 -23.87 2.32
CA ARG A 638 1.95 -22.92 2.98
C ARG A 638 0.86 -23.67 3.78
N SER A 639 0.23 -24.68 3.21
CA SER A 639 -0.76 -25.50 3.92
C SER A 639 -0.19 -26.13 5.20
N LEU A 640 1.04 -26.66 5.15
CA LEU A 640 1.69 -27.21 6.35
C LEU A 640 1.94 -26.15 7.42
N ARG A 641 2.35 -24.93 7.04
CA ARG A 641 2.55 -23.83 8.00
C ARG A 641 1.24 -23.37 8.63
N ILE A 642 0.16 -23.30 7.86
CA ILE A 642 -1.17 -22.98 8.38
C ILE A 642 -1.58 -24.02 9.44
N ILE A 643 -1.40 -25.31 9.15
CA ILE A 643 -1.72 -26.40 10.08
C ILE A 643 -0.86 -26.34 11.35
N SER A 644 0.44 -26.06 11.23
CA SER A 644 1.37 -25.98 12.37
C SER A 644 0.95 -24.92 13.40
N MET A 645 0.25 -23.88 12.94
CA MET A 645 -0.12 -22.70 13.73
C MET A 645 -1.63 -22.60 14.00
N ASP A 646 -2.42 -23.60 13.58
CA ASP A 646 -3.87 -23.63 13.77
C ASP A 646 -4.21 -23.99 15.24
N PRO A 647 -4.83 -23.08 16.01
CA PRO A 647 -5.18 -23.33 17.41
C PRO A 647 -6.24 -24.42 17.58
N ASP A 648 -7.02 -24.72 16.53
CA ASP A 648 -8.07 -25.73 16.53
C ASP A 648 -7.57 -27.10 16.04
N ALA A 649 -6.33 -27.17 15.53
CA ALA A 649 -5.73 -28.43 15.10
C ALA A 649 -5.35 -29.33 16.28
N THR A 650 -5.45 -30.65 16.08
CA THR A 650 -5.06 -31.60 17.12
C THR A 650 -3.54 -31.57 17.35
N PRO A 651 -3.05 -31.82 18.58
CA PRO A 651 -1.61 -31.84 18.85
C PRO A 651 -0.82 -32.78 17.93
N ASP A 652 -1.41 -33.91 17.53
CA ASP A 652 -0.77 -34.87 16.62
C ASP A 652 -0.63 -34.26 15.21
N THR A 653 -1.67 -33.58 14.72
CA THR A 653 -1.65 -32.89 13.42
C THR A 653 -0.63 -31.75 13.38
N VAL A 654 -0.52 -30.98 14.48
CA VAL A 654 0.50 -29.93 14.63
C VAL A 654 1.90 -30.53 14.63
N ALA A 655 2.14 -31.62 15.38
CA ALA A 655 3.44 -32.30 15.42
C ALA A 655 3.86 -32.87 14.06
N GLU A 656 2.91 -33.35 13.25
CA GLU A 656 3.16 -33.79 11.88
C GLU A 656 3.59 -32.63 10.96
N ALA A 657 3.03 -31.43 11.16
CA ALA A 657 3.30 -30.25 10.35
C ALA A 657 4.51 -29.40 10.80
N ALA A 658 4.90 -29.48 12.08
CA ALA A 658 5.90 -28.63 12.73
C ALA A 658 7.28 -28.55 12.04
N TRP A 659 7.65 -29.57 11.25
CA TRP A 659 8.91 -29.55 10.51
C TRP A 659 8.95 -28.42 9.46
N ALA A 660 7.79 -28.04 8.89
CA ALA A 660 7.65 -27.03 7.84
C ALA A 660 8.01 -25.60 8.29
N ASP A 661 7.96 -25.31 9.59
CA ASP A 661 8.29 -24.00 10.18
C ASP A 661 9.78 -23.65 10.01
N SER A 662 10.60 -24.68 9.86
CA SER A 662 12.04 -24.54 9.63
C SER A 662 12.45 -24.70 8.17
N VAL A 663 11.50 -24.98 7.26
CA VAL A 663 11.78 -25.25 5.85
C VAL A 663 11.86 -23.95 5.05
N ALA A 664 12.91 -23.83 4.26
CA ALA A 664 13.09 -22.78 3.26
C ALA A 664 13.18 -23.41 1.86
N VAL A 665 12.73 -22.64 0.85
CA VAL A 665 12.72 -23.07 -0.55
C VAL A 665 13.34 -21.99 -1.44
N LEU A 666 14.31 -22.43 -2.25
CA LEU A 666 14.84 -21.68 -3.37
C LEU A 666 13.92 -21.94 -4.56
N PHE A 667 13.50 -20.88 -5.23
CA PHE A 667 12.69 -20.93 -6.43
C PHE A 667 13.18 -19.91 -7.47
N ASP A 668 14.03 -20.38 -8.38
CA ASP A 668 14.80 -19.53 -9.28
C ASP A 668 14.54 -19.89 -10.75
N PRO A 669 13.50 -19.33 -11.39
CA PRO A 669 13.19 -19.58 -12.80
C PRO A 669 14.22 -18.95 -13.75
N PRO A 670 14.55 -19.61 -14.88
CA PRO A 670 15.54 -19.13 -15.85
C PRO A 670 15.01 -18.03 -16.78
N ASP A 671 13.69 -18.00 -17.02
CA ASP A 671 13.03 -17.04 -17.90
C ASP A 671 12.75 -15.76 -17.10
N ARG A 672 13.83 -15.02 -16.85
CA ARG A 672 13.76 -13.77 -16.08
C ARG A 672 13.33 -12.62 -16.98
N PRO A 673 12.44 -11.74 -16.50
CA PRO A 673 12.36 -10.40 -17.07
C PRO A 673 13.70 -9.68 -16.82
N PRO A 674 14.18 -8.86 -17.75
CA PRO A 674 15.23 -7.91 -17.43
C PRO A 674 14.65 -6.94 -16.38
N TYR A 675 15.13 -7.05 -15.14
CA TYR A 675 14.80 -6.07 -14.12
C TYR A 675 15.67 -4.85 -14.36
N ASP A 676 15.10 -3.79 -14.93
CA ASP A 676 15.75 -2.51 -15.13
C ASP A 676 16.28 -2.01 -13.78
N GLY A 677 17.59 -2.13 -13.57
CA GLY A 677 18.22 -1.79 -12.30
C GLY A 677 19.72 -2.01 -12.36
N VAL A 678 20.47 -0.91 -12.27
CA VAL A 678 21.91 -0.95 -12.02
C VAL A 678 22.14 -1.60 -10.65
N PRO A 679 23.14 -2.50 -10.49
CA PRO A 679 23.54 -3.01 -9.18
C PRO A 679 23.72 -1.86 -8.19
N LEU A 680 23.28 -2.04 -6.93
CA LEU A 680 23.31 -1.00 -5.89
C LEU A 680 24.72 -0.49 -5.65
N GLN A 681 25.71 -1.37 -5.83
CA GLN A 681 27.12 -1.03 -5.86
C GLN A 681 27.78 -1.67 -7.07
N VAL A 682 28.44 -0.85 -7.89
CA VAL A 682 29.38 -1.33 -8.89
C VAL A 682 30.78 -1.24 -8.26
N PRO A 683 31.55 -2.34 -8.18
CA PRO A 683 32.94 -2.24 -7.78
C PRO A 683 33.65 -1.20 -8.66
N PRO A 684 34.47 -0.29 -8.11
CA PRO A 684 35.22 0.64 -8.95
C PRO A 684 36.01 -0.16 -9.98
N PRO A 685 36.03 0.27 -11.26
CA PRO A 685 36.77 -0.44 -12.29
C PRO A 685 38.21 -0.60 -11.82
N LEU A 686 38.70 -1.84 -11.82
CA LEU A 686 40.09 -2.14 -11.53
C LEU A 686 40.93 -1.30 -12.48
N SER A 687 41.60 -0.27 -11.95
CA SER A 687 42.64 0.43 -12.68
C SER A 687 43.65 -0.63 -13.12
N GLY A 688 43.70 -0.90 -14.43
CA GLY A 688 44.71 -1.79 -15.00
C GLY A 688 46.11 -1.30 -14.62
N PRO A 689 47.11 -2.19 -14.55
CA PRO A 689 48.47 -1.78 -14.23
C PRO A 689 48.90 -0.73 -15.26
N GLY A 690 49.17 0.48 -14.76
CA GLY A 690 49.83 1.51 -15.55
C GLY A 690 51.16 0.97 -16.04
N THR A 691 51.41 1.22 -17.32
CA THR A 691 52.65 0.93 -18.07
C THR A 691 53.93 1.14 -17.28
#